data_AF-A0A9P8XU06-F1
#
_entry.id   AF-A0A9P8XU06-F1
#
_cell.length_a   1.000
_cell.length_b   1.000
_cell.length_c   1.000
_cell.angle_alpha   90.00
_cell.angle_beta   90.00
_cell.angle_gamma   90.00
#
_symmetry.space_group_name_H-M   'P 1'
#
loop_
_entity.id
_entity.type
_entity.pdbx_description
1 polymer ?
#
loop_
_entity_poly.entity_id
_entity_poly.type
_entity_poly.pdbx_seq_one_letter_code
_entity_poly.pdbx_strand_id
1 'polypeptide(L)'
;MVEPSYLEAEDSAIADFYAEARKNRGSESDKPAEEDETAMAVAGSIGGVYNQPIHESITLSALMSVDASGVSSTRSLKSATNGDWEFVRGVIWNDDPAGLLFDDTSSENHSYAWGLQWWNEYRNAKSQWDQPLHGERWRNPIGRSHYGDLQFLHCMASKIGESPHETKRKIMTWMEVMYKLSKGEDGITPDTKPKDTKLDQLLAPPAGTMGGSLPPRFHPLSYMLAPKSTFSNLDIRRRALGSMFHVIQDSFAIGHTRRVPINGGDIISQDPLTFRPGVTDRWGPIKNFHTYHGQDDHQHAHYDHGSDGVPNPSDLRDLDQWDQLIGCRDAVDRCIGLAKLRFSGASWDGQGGVREYLDGVFEIAQDATPANSEDIIAVYIAKQNRLTTIPRSHWTPRPIMSDPILVNGNKVVPGDIPSHIPRDAAGTNFILLQSKNETFSALEKVELAKFGVEFLEYVGERTYLCRYEPKDLGVLERKTYVQSAIIYLRELKTTDAPKSAVETEKDEDHYEVDCILHHKPNVTAEELARYVAKAAGVSIDELHVSEAKIRLVVNQEKLEALAKLDSINRIERVHADEIANDKARGTLLMMAGDGGMAMSSSTYQGEGQIVCIADTGIDRGKKSTGPSDTECHPAFENRIFAIESLHKVDDASDTHGHGTHVCASVCGSGIYKDPDHGEIPVQGTAPASQIMVQSIAKPEPRQLGVPADLSKDLFAKPYNLGIRIHSNSWAKGWSDVDGQPDYNEQATNIDRFVYGSTAASLEGQFPPHEDFIILLAAGNNANRTGNREKFPSQIGAAAAAKNAITVGACGSTRPNNAWKYNDKPRAKAATGINDTAEFSSRGPTKPLKGTDGRIKPEVVAPGVAILSAASRALPIGDPERKSGGISKDNDWMFLSGTSMATPLVAGCVALLREALEKTQGKKHPSAALIKALLVNGAINFSNIVGPGFGYDYEQGFGRVIVDSSIAMIHNGSFIDGGGLRGESNPNRDATSFDVPGLVQLGPPELQRWESAEIEILRGGGRRRLVVTMAYPDLHGALLQNSMNLIVRSGGVERHGNMGKDGGDTFDNTNNVEKVLWDNVPGPTFQVIVQVANNFNPMAAASFAAVWDLREMARL
;
A
#
# COMPACT_ATOMS: atom_id res chain seq x y z
N MET A 1 30.33 -14.67 -31.67
CA MET A 1 29.21 -14.89 -32.61
C MET A 1 28.07 -15.57 -31.86
N VAL A 2 27.20 -14.74 -31.28
CA VAL A 2 25.77 -15.01 -31.04
C VAL A 2 25.11 -13.65 -31.31
N GLU A 3 23.99 -13.63 -32.01
CA GLU A 3 23.38 -12.40 -32.54
C GLU A 3 22.34 -11.83 -31.57
N PRO A 4 22.22 -10.48 -31.45
CA PRO A 4 21.07 -9.84 -30.83
C PRO A 4 20.05 -9.45 -31.91
N SER A 5 18.97 -10.22 -32.06
CA SER A 5 17.84 -9.87 -32.93
C SER A 5 16.55 -9.87 -32.11
N TYR A 6 15.96 -8.68 -31.92
CA TYR A 6 14.52 -8.43 -31.64
C TYR A 6 14.18 -6.93 -31.45
N LEU A 7 15.14 -6.00 -31.48
CA LEU A 7 14.90 -4.55 -31.32
C LEU A 7 14.96 -3.72 -32.62
N GLU A 8 15.56 -4.22 -33.71
CA GLU A 8 15.77 -3.43 -34.95
C GLU A 8 14.54 -3.39 -35.90
N ALA A 9 13.43 -4.03 -35.53
CA ALA A 9 12.29 -4.24 -36.43
C ALA A 9 11.34 -3.03 -36.55
N GLU A 10 11.20 -2.21 -35.50
CA GLU A 10 10.25 -1.07 -35.51
C GLU A 10 10.85 0.20 -36.12
N ASP A 11 12.14 0.49 -35.89
CA ASP A 11 12.83 1.65 -36.46
C ASP A 11 12.87 1.63 -38.00
N SER A 12 13.00 0.45 -38.61
CA SER A 12 13.05 0.29 -40.07
C SER A 12 11.75 0.73 -40.76
N ALA A 13 10.59 0.33 -40.21
CA ALA A 13 9.28 0.68 -40.76
C ALA A 13 9.00 2.19 -40.70
N ILE A 14 9.52 2.86 -39.67
CA ILE A 14 9.41 4.31 -39.49
C ILE A 14 10.35 5.05 -40.46
N ALA A 15 11.58 4.55 -40.66
CA ALA A 15 12.55 5.12 -41.58
C ALA A 15 12.06 5.12 -43.04
N ASP A 16 11.47 4.02 -43.52
CA ASP A 16 10.93 3.91 -44.87
C ASP A 16 9.71 4.83 -45.09
N PHE A 17 8.84 4.99 -44.09
CA PHE A 17 7.73 5.95 -44.14
C PHE A 17 8.21 7.39 -44.33
N TYR A 18 9.29 7.79 -43.64
CA TYR A 18 9.90 9.11 -43.81
C TYR A 18 10.66 9.28 -45.13
N ALA A 19 11.19 8.21 -45.73
CA ALA A 19 11.79 8.25 -47.06
C ALA A 19 10.73 8.54 -48.14
N GLU A 20 9.57 7.88 -48.06
CA GLU A 20 8.46 8.08 -48.99
C GLU A 20 7.79 9.46 -48.80
N ALA A 21 7.64 9.93 -47.55
CA ALA A 21 7.15 11.27 -47.26
C ALA A 21 8.08 12.39 -47.80
N ARG A 22 9.40 12.17 -47.83
CA ARG A 22 10.37 13.12 -48.41
C ARG A 22 10.31 13.19 -49.94
N LYS A 23 10.01 12.09 -50.64
CA LYS A 23 9.75 12.11 -52.10
C LYS A 23 8.59 13.02 -52.47
N ASN A 24 7.51 13.01 -51.68
CA ASN A 24 6.25 13.67 -52.03
C ASN A 24 6.28 15.20 -51.91
N ARG A 25 7.36 15.82 -51.40
CA ARG A 25 7.61 17.27 -51.55
C ARG A 25 8.19 17.67 -52.93
N GLY A 26 8.37 16.70 -53.84
CA GLY A 26 9.10 16.88 -55.10
C GLY A 26 8.33 17.49 -56.29
N SER A 27 7.01 17.67 -56.21
CA SER A 27 6.23 18.27 -57.31
C SER A 27 4.82 18.72 -56.90
N GLU A 28 4.63 20.01 -56.62
CA GLU A 28 3.30 20.64 -56.71
C GLU A 28 3.35 22.17 -56.95
N SER A 29 4.05 22.57 -58.02
CA SER A 29 3.93 23.93 -58.56
C SER A 29 2.69 24.03 -59.46
N ASP A 30 1.52 24.31 -58.86
CA ASP A 30 0.36 25.02 -59.45
C ASP A 30 -0.91 24.86 -58.57
N LYS A 31 -0.98 25.62 -57.47
CA LYS A 31 -2.23 25.92 -56.75
C LYS A 31 -2.26 27.42 -56.37
N PRO A 32 -3.42 28.10 -56.44
CA PRO A 32 -3.53 29.50 -56.04
C PRO A 32 -3.41 29.65 -54.52
N ALA A 33 -3.02 30.84 -54.06
CA ALA A 33 -2.90 31.14 -52.64
C ALA A 33 -4.28 31.36 -52.00
N GLU A 34 -4.73 30.38 -51.22
CA GLU A 34 -5.72 30.53 -50.15
C GLU A 34 -5.00 30.41 -48.80
N GLU A 35 -5.65 30.83 -47.70
CA GLU A 35 -4.98 31.36 -46.52
C GLU A 35 -4.25 30.33 -45.65
N ASP A 36 -2.91 30.33 -45.70
CA ASP A 36 -2.03 29.67 -44.71
C ASP A 36 -2.08 30.44 -43.38
N GLU A 37 -2.96 30.03 -42.47
CA GLU A 37 -2.98 30.56 -41.10
C GLU A 37 -1.80 30.03 -40.29
N THR A 38 -0.79 30.88 -40.07
CA THR A 38 0.38 30.57 -39.22
C THR A 38 -0.02 30.37 -37.76
N ALA A 39 -0.43 29.15 -37.42
CA ALA A 39 -0.79 28.71 -36.09
C ALA A 39 0.44 28.40 -35.23
N MET A 40 0.77 29.28 -34.28
CA MET A 40 1.75 29.02 -33.23
C MET A 40 1.34 29.72 -31.93
N ALA A 41 1.41 28.96 -30.84
CA ALA A 41 1.57 29.42 -29.47
C ALA A 41 2.37 28.34 -28.73
N VAL A 42 3.28 28.74 -27.85
CA VAL A 42 4.08 27.81 -27.05
C VAL A 42 3.46 27.71 -25.65
N ALA A 43 2.44 26.87 -25.52
CA ALA A 43 1.76 26.64 -24.25
C ALA A 43 2.49 25.59 -23.41
N GLY A 44 2.69 25.86 -22.11
CA GLY A 44 3.45 25.00 -21.18
C GLY A 44 2.81 23.65 -20.84
N SER A 45 1.79 23.16 -21.55
CA SER A 45 1.12 21.88 -21.23
C SER A 45 0.68 21.05 -22.45
N ILE A 46 0.42 19.76 -22.22
CA ILE A 46 0.19 18.73 -23.24
C ILE A 46 -1.18 18.91 -23.91
N GLY A 47 -1.20 19.14 -25.23
CA GLY A 47 -2.38 18.94 -26.08
C GLY A 47 -2.77 20.08 -27.01
N GLY A 48 -2.05 21.21 -26.98
CA GLY A 48 -2.35 22.39 -27.79
C GLY A 48 -2.25 22.16 -29.31
N VAL A 49 -3.41 21.97 -29.95
CA VAL A 49 -3.61 22.26 -31.37
C VAL A 49 -4.54 23.48 -31.42
N TYR A 50 -4.04 24.59 -31.95
CA TYR A 50 -4.66 25.94 -31.94
C TYR A 50 -4.79 26.59 -30.55
N ASN A 51 -3.75 27.32 -30.12
CA ASN A 51 -3.86 28.46 -29.20
C ASN A 51 -3.09 29.66 -29.78
N GLN A 52 -3.20 30.84 -29.17
CA GLN A 52 -2.72 32.12 -29.74
C GLN A 52 -1.49 32.71 -29.02
N PRO A 53 -0.62 33.46 -29.73
CA PRO A 53 0.66 33.94 -29.22
C PRO A 53 0.52 35.17 -28.30
N ILE A 54 0.06 34.95 -27.07
CA ILE A 54 -0.22 36.01 -26.07
C ILE A 54 1.07 36.67 -25.55
N HIS A 55 2.08 35.89 -25.15
CA HIS A 55 3.33 36.43 -24.58
C HIS A 55 4.10 37.28 -25.59
N GLU A 56 4.10 36.88 -26.85
CA GLU A 56 4.67 37.57 -27.98
C GLU A 56 3.88 38.87 -28.29
N SER A 57 2.54 38.81 -28.20
CA SER A 57 1.65 39.96 -28.42
C SER A 57 1.76 41.02 -27.31
N ILE A 58 1.82 40.60 -26.03
CA ILE A 58 2.12 41.48 -24.89
C ILE A 58 3.49 42.14 -25.06
N THR A 59 4.48 41.37 -25.53
CA THR A 59 5.84 41.88 -25.77
C THR A 59 5.87 42.95 -26.86
N LEU A 60 5.21 42.75 -28.00
CA LEU A 60 5.08 43.78 -29.02
C LEU A 60 4.30 44.99 -28.49
N SER A 61 3.17 44.79 -27.80
CA SER A 61 2.38 45.88 -27.20
C SER A 61 3.20 46.76 -26.26
N ALA A 62 4.04 46.14 -25.41
CA ALA A 62 4.92 46.84 -24.50
C ALA A 62 6.05 47.62 -25.20
N LEU A 63 6.62 47.06 -26.27
CA LEU A 63 7.68 47.71 -27.06
C LEU A 63 7.12 48.83 -27.95
N MET A 64 5.94 48.66 -28.55
CA MET A 64 5.22 49.67 -29.34
C MET A 64 4.73 50.85 -28.48
N SER A 65 4.64 50.67 -27.17
CA SER A 65 4.34 51.71 -26.17
C SER A 65 5.58 52.49 -25.70
N VAL A 66 6.76 52.22 -26.28
CA VAL A 66 8.04 52.89 -25.97
C VAL A 66 8.78 53.18 -27.27
N ASP A 67 8.61 54.39 -27.83
CA ASP A 67 9.15 54.78 -29.15
C ASP A 67 10.65 54.47 -29.33
N ALA A 68 11.43 54.53 -28.25
CA ALA A 68 12.87 54.23 -28.23
C ALA A 68 13.22 52.74 -28.42
N SER A 69 12.23 51.83 -28.50
CA SER A 69 12.42 50.42 -28.82
C SER A 69 12.75 50.18 -30.30
N GLY A 70 12.28 51.08 -31.18
CA GLY A 70 12.34 50.92 -32.64
C GLY A 70 11.28 50.00 -33.24
N VAL A 71 10.39 49.40 -32.44
CA VAL A 71 9.27 48.58 -32.94
C VAL A 71 8.17 49.51 -33.46
N SER A 72 7.80 49.37 -34.75
CA SER A 72 6.76 50.23 -35.35
C SER A 72 5.40 49.99 -34.72
N SER A 73 4.66 51.06 -34.44
CA SER A 73 3.34 51.03 -33.80
C SER A 73 2.20 50.52 -34.71
N THR A 74 2.54 49.81 -35.79
CA THR A 74 1.63 49.16 -36.74
C THR A 74 2.04 47.70 -36.99
N ARG A 75 2.85 47.11 -36.09
CA ARG A 75 3.29 45.72 -36.18
C ARG A 75 2.24 44.77 -35.59
N SER A 76 1.80 43.83 -36.42
CA SER A 76 1.32 42.51 -35.99
C SER A 76 2.47 41.49 -35.99
N LEU A 77 2.31 40.35 -35.32
CA LEU A 77 3.29 39.25 -35.38
C LEU A 77 3.53 38.75 -36.81
N LYS A 78 2.48 38.65 -37.63
CA LYS A 78 2.56 38.32 -39.09
C LYS A 78 3.31 39.38 -39.92
N SER A 79 3.72 40.51 -39.34
CA SER A 79 4.45 41.60 -40.00
C SER A 79 5.72 42.05 -39.27
N ALA A 80 6.12 41.34 -38.20
CA ALA A 80 7.31 41.61 -37.42
C ALA A 80 8.58 41.32 -38.25
N THR A 81 9.56 42.23 -38.22
CA THR A 81 10.85 42.00 -38.89
C THR A 81 11.71 41.04 -38.09
N ASN A 82 12.75 40.46 -38.71
CA ASN A 82 13.74 39.65 -37.98
C ASN A 82 14.30 40.37 -36.73
N GLY A 83 14.47 41.70 -36.77
CA GLY A 83 14.92 42.49 -35.62
C GLY A 83 13.87 42.68 -34.53
N ASP A 84 12.57 42.68 -34.88
CA ASP A 84 11.46 42.63 -33.92
C ASP A 84 11.38 41.21 -33.30
N TRP A 85 11.53 40.17 -34.14
CA TRP A 85 11.58 38.76 -33.75
C TRP A 85 12.72 38.40 -32.81
N GLU A 86 13.84 39.13 -32.79
CA GLU A 86 14.89 38.89 -31.78
C GLU A 86 14.45 39.24 -30.34
N PHE A 87 13.40 40.05 -30.14
CA PHE A 87 12.75 40.14 -28.81
C PHE A 87 11.87 38.91 -28.57
N VAL A 88 11.06 38.52 -29.56
CA VAL A 88 10.10 37.41 -29.47
C VAL A 88 10.78 36.05 -29.26
N ARG A 89 11.87 35.77 -29.99
CA ARG A 89 12.77 34.62 -29.76
C ARG A 89 13.43 34.62 -28.38
N GLY A 90 13.46 35.77 -27.70
CA GLY A 90 13.89 35.89 -26.31
C GLY A 90 12.82 35.51 -25.30
N VAL A 91 11.56 35.83 -25.59
CA VAL A 91 10.40 35.46 -24.76
C VAL A 91 10.23 33.94 -24.78
N ILE A 92 10.09 33.38 -25.98
CA ILE A 92 9.92 31.93 -26.24
C ILE A 92 11.12 31.10 -25.76
N TRP A 93 12.28 31.73 -25.49
CA TRP A 93 13.47 31.01 -25.02
C TRP A 93 13.27 30.34 -23.66
N ASN A 94 12.41 30.87 -22.78
CA ASN A 94 12.16 30.25 -21.48
C ASN A 94 11.45 28.88 -21.65
N ASP A 95 10.57 28.77 -22.65
CA ASP A 95 9.84 27.54 -23.03
C ASP A 95 10.65 26.63 -23.98
N ASP A 96 11.52 27.20 -24.81
CA ASP A 96 12.44 26.47 -25.68
C ASP A 96 13.92 26.84 -25.44
N PRO A 97 14.48 26.50 -24.26
CA PRO A 97 15.90 26.69 -23.96
C PRO A 97 16.82 25.73 -24.75
N ALA A 98 16.24 24.86 -25.59
CA ALA A 98 16.95 23.93 -26.48
C ALA A 98 17.13 24.45 -27.92
N GLY A 99 16.31 25.44 -28.33
CA GLY A 99 16.21 25.92 -29.70
C GLY A 99 15.68 24.87 -30.68
N LEU A 100 14.61 24.14 -30.31
CA LEU A 100 14.01 23.06 -31.09
C LEU A 100 12.69 23.44 -31.79
N LEU A 101 12.14 24.64 -31.56
CA LEU A 101 10.91 25.12 -32.21
C LEU A 101 11.15 25.92 -33.50
N PHE A 102 12.40 26.16 -33.92
CA PHE A 102 12.74 27.03 -35.05
C PHE A 102 13.73 26.39 -36.02
N ASP A 103 13.36 26.31 -37.29
CA ASP A 103 14.26 25.94 -38.41
C ASP A 103 15.04 27.20 -38.84
N ASP A 104 15.98 27.60 -37.99
CA ASP A 104 16.72 28.88 -38.01
C ASP A 104 17.71 28.97 -39.20
N THR A 105 17.43 29.86 -40.16
CA THR A 105 18.24 30.02 -41.39
C THR A 105 19.17 31.24 -41.30
N SER A 106 20.19 31.30 -42.16
CA SER A 106 21.13 32.43 -42.19
C SER A 106 20.47 33.78 -42.53
N SER A 107 19.31 33.77 -43.18
CA SER A 107 18.54 34.95 -43.59
C SER A 107 17.30 35.24 -42.73
N GLU A 108 16.80 34.28 -41.95
CA GLU A 108 15.48 34.35 -41.31
C GLU A 108 15.44 33.59 -39.97
N ASN A 109 14.95 34.26 -38.93
CA ASN A 109 14.93 33.80 -37.54
C ASN A 109 13.50 33.50 -37.00
N HIS A 110 12.50 33.41 -37.88
CA HIS A 110 11.10 33.16 -37.51
C HIS A 110 10.43 32.05 -38.34
N SER A 111 11.23 31.26 -39.06
CA SER A 111 10.82 29.98 -39.63
C SER A 111 10.67 28.94 -38.51
N TYR A 112 9.48 28.35 -38.37
CA TYR A 112 9.17 27.37 -37.33
C TYR A 112 9.55 25.95 -37.75
N ALA A 113 10.09 25.18 -36.81
CA ALA A 113 10.34 23.76 -36.96
C ALA A 113 9.06 22.94 -36.69
N TRP A 114 9.06 21.66 -37.08
CA TRP A 114 7.93 20.74 -36.89
C TRP A 114 7.57 20.38 -35.42
N GLY A 115 8.22 20.99 -34.42
CA GLY A 115 7.94 20.81 -32.99
C GLY A 115 8.25 19.42 -32.39
N LEU A 116 8.29 18.36 -33.21
CA LEU A 116 8.46 16.96 -32.81
C LEU A 116 9.67 16.69 -31.90
N GLN A 117 10.79 17.40 -32.11
CA GLN A 117 11.96 17.25 -31.24
C GLN A 117 11.74 17.90 -29.86
N TRP A 118 11.17 19.11 -29.82
CA TRP A 118 10.79 19.77 -28.57
C TRP A 118 9.76 18.91 -27.80
N TRP A 119 8.73 18.41 -28.47
CA TRP A 119 7.70 17.56 -27.86
C TRP A 119 8.28 16.26 -27.31
N ASN A 120 9.23 15.63 -28.00
CA ASN A 120 9.91 14.45 -27.50
C ASN A 120 10.75 14.76 -26.25
N GLU A 121 11.57 15.81 -26.26
CA GLU A 121 12.36 16.23 -25.09
C GLU A 121 11.45 16.61 -23.90
N TYR A 122 10.37 17.35 -24.15
CA TYR A 122 9.38 17.76 -23.15
C TYR A 122 8.61 16.55 -22.55
N ARG A 123 8.20 15.58 -23.39
CA ARG A 123 7.52 14.37 -22.94
C ARG A 123 8.46 13.46 -22.14
N ASN A 124 9.70 13.31 -22.62
CA ASN A 124 10.73 12.52 -21.95
C ASN A 124 11.18 13.19 -20.63
N ALA A 125 11.17 14.53 -20.57
CA ALA A 125 11.50 15.27 -19.36
C ALA A 125 10.64 14.87 -18.17
N LYS A 126 9.32 14.70 -18.38
CA LYS A 126 8.38 14.35 -17.31
C LYS A 126 8.83 13.09 -16.57
N SER A 127 9.03 11.99 -17.29
CA SER A 127 9.52 10.73 -16.69
C SER A 127 10.96 10.81 -16.16
N GLN A 128 11.81 11.66 -16.75
CA GLN A 128 13.18 11.91 -16.27
C GLN A 128 13.21 12.68 -14.93
N TRP A 129 12.23 13.55 -14.67
CA TRP A 129 12.14 14.35 -13.44
C TRP A 129 11.31 13.66 -12.35
N ASP A 130 10.28 12.90 -12.73
CA ASP A 130 9.54 11.97 -11.85
C ASP A 130 10.44 10.85 -11.27
N GLN A 131 11.62 10.58 -11.85
CA GLN A 131 12.58 9.56 -11.40
C GLN A 131 13.84 10.18 -10.75
N PRO A 132 13.98 10.15 -9.40
CA PRO A 132 15.03 10.89 -8.68
C PRO A 132 16.49 10.55 -9.03
N LEU A 133 16.76 9.38 -9.63
CA LEU A 133 18.11 8.91 -9.97
C LEU A 133 18.41 8.95 -11.49
N HIS A 134 17.49 9.42 -12.33
CA HIS A 134 17.65 9.35 -13.79
C HIS A 134 18.69 10.35 -14.31
N GLY A 135 19.92 9.89 -14.54
CA GLY A 135 21.10 10.74 -14.81
C GLY A 135 20.95 11.74 -15.98
N GLU A 136 20.19 11.37 -17.02
CA GLU A 136 19.97 12.25 -18.19
C GLU A 136 19.09 13.47 -17.90
N ARG A 137 18.34 13.51 -16.78
CA ARG A 137 17.38 14.62 -16.49
C ARG A 137 18.04 16.01 -16.43
N TRP A 138 19.33 16.04 -16.10
CA TRP A 138 20.13 17.27 -16.03
C TRP A 138 20.64 17.77 -17.40
N ARG A 139 20.57 16.92 -18.44
CA ARG A 139 20.97 17.24 -19.82
C ARG A 139 19.81 17.74 -20.68
N ASN A 140 18.58 17.59 -20.20
CA ASN A 140 17.37 18.05 -20.88
C ASN A 140 17.00 19.47 -20.39
N PRO A 141 17.23 20.54 -21.19
CA PRO A 141 17.01 21.91 -20.73
C PRO A 141 15.52 22.25 -20.60
N ILE A 142 14.69 21.74 -21.52
CA ILE A 142 13.23 21.90 -21.50
C ILE A 142 12.67 21.23 -20.23
N GLY A 143 13.20 20.05 -19.89
CA GLY A 143 12.89 19.40 -18.63
C GLY A 143 13.31 20.18 -17.39
N ARG A 144 14.48 20.83 -17.43
CA ARG A 144 14.94 21.68 -16.33
C ARG A 144 14.07 22.93 -16.14
N SER A 145 13.60 23.58 -17.21
CA SER A 145 12.72 24.76 -17.09
C SER A 145 11.31 24.37 -16.66
N HIS A 146 10.68 23.34 -17.25
CA HIS A 146 9.28 23.01 -16.94
C HIS A 146 9.12 22.14 -15.69
N TYR A 147 9.92 21.09 -15.52
CA TYR A 147 9.74 20.07 -14.47
C TYR A 147 10.78 20.16 -13.34
N GLY A 148 11.86 20.94 -13.56
CA GLY A 148 13.09 20.83 -12.78
C GLY A 148 13.51 22.10 -12.04
N ASP A 149 14.82 22.25 -11.88
CA ASP A 149 15.44 23.27 -11.04
C ASP A 149 15.41 24.68 -11.63
N LEU A 150 15.10 24.83 -12.92
CA LEU A 150 15.04 26.12 -13.64
C LEU A 150 13.61 26.69 -13.78
N GLN A 151 12.60 26.12 -13.09
CA GLN A 151 11.21 26.62 -13.02
C GLN A 151 11.07 28.13 -12.68
N PHE A 152 12.09 28.75 -12.06
CA PHE A 152 12.12 30.21 -11.85
C PHE A 152 12.09 31.03 -13.16
N LEU A 153 12.41 30.42 -14.31
CA LEU A 153 12.24 31.02 -15.64
C LEU A 153 10.78 31.28 -15.99
N HIS A 154 9.85 30.51 -15.39
CA HIS A 154 8.40 30.71 -15.53
C HIS A 154 7.80 31.41 -14.30
N CYS A 155 8.63 32.18 -13.58
CA CYS A 155 8.33 32.72 -12.25
C CYS A 155 7.96 31.66 -11.17
N MET A 156 8.08 30.36 -11.43
CA MET A 156 7.66 29.27 -10.54
C MET A 156 8.75 28.84 -9.54
N ALA A 157 8.32 28.18 -8.47
CA ALA A 157 9.21 27.52 -7.53
C ALA A 157 9.76 26.19 -8.11
N SER A 158 10.99 25.81 -7.74
CA SER A 158 11.59 24.55 -8.22
C SER A 158 11.06 23.28 -7.53
N LYS A 159 10.34 23.43 -6.41
CA LYS A 159 9.76 22.33 -5.62
C LYS A 159 8.70 22.81 -4.65
N ILE A 160 7.79 21.91 -4.27
CA ILE A 160 6.74 22.17 -3.27
C ILE A 160 7.43 22.50 -1.92
N GLY A 161 6.87 23.46 -1.18
CA GLY A 161 7.44 23.92 0.09
C GLY A 161 8.71 24.77 -0.04
N GLU A 162 9.12 25.18 -1.25
CA GLU A 162 10.16 26.20 -1.41
C GLU A 162 9.73 27.54 -0.80
N SER A 163 10.65 28.24 -0.14
CA SER A 163 10.36 29.57 0.42
C SER A 163 10.16 30.60 -0.71
N PRO A 164 9.15 31.48 -0.65
CA PRO A 164 8.95 32.51 -1.67
C PRO A 164 10.16 33.45 -1.80
N HIS A 165 10.95 33.61 -0.73
CA HIS A 165 12.19 34.37 -0.74
C HIS A 165 13.31 33.69 -1.56
N GLU A 166 13.33 32.36 -1.59
CA GLU A 166 14.30 31.59 -2.39
C GLU A 166 13.93 31.60 -3.87
N THR A 167 12.64 31.44 -4.20
CA THR A 167 12.15 31.58 -5.59
C THR A 167 12.42 32.99 -6.12
N LYS A 168 12.10 34.05 -5.35
CA LYS A 168 12.47 35.44 -5.69
C LYS A 168 13.98 35.63 -5.87
N ARG A 169 14.81 35.01 -5.02
CA ARG A 169 16.29 35.11 -5.13
C ARG A 169 16.77 34.57 -6.48
N LYS A 170 16.22 33.44 -6.97
CA LYS A 170 16.54 32.88 -8.30
C LYS A 170 16.10 33.81 -9.42
N ILE A 171 14.84 34.26 -9.38
CA ILE A 171 14.26 35.23 -10.34
C ILE A 171 15.14 36.48 -10.45
N MET A 172 15.40 37.17 -9.34
CA MET A 172 16.19 38.41 -9.34
C MET A 172 17.64 38.20 -9.81
N THR A 173 18.20 37.00 -9.58
CA THR A 173 19.54 36.63 -10.07
C THR A 173 19.56 36.42 -11.60
N TRP A 174 18.50 35.84 -12.18
CA TRP A 174 18.33 35.75 -13.64
C TRP A 174 18.16 37.15 -14.26
N MET A 175 17.22 37.92 -13.71
CA MET A 175 16.88 39.27 -14.18
C MET A 175 18.09 40.21 -14.16
N GLU A 176 18.98 40.11 -13.16
CA GLU A 176 20.22 40.90 -13.12
C GLU A 176 21.12 40.61 -14.32
N VAL A 177 21.40 39.33 -14.59
CA VAL A 177 22.36 38.96 -15.64
C VAL A 177 21.75 39.17 -17.02
N MET A 178 20.45 38.91 -17.20
CA MET A 178 19.76 39.25 -18.45
C MET A 178 19.70 40.76 -18.69
N TYR A 179 19.44 41.57 -17.66
CA TYR A 179 19.44 43.03 -17.82
C TYR A 179 20.82 43.54 -18.24
N LYS A 180 21.86 43.13 -17.50
CA LYS A 180 23.24 43.55 -17.75
C LYS A 180 23.73 43.07 -19.13
N LEU A 181 23.37 41.86 -19.56
CA LEU A 181 23.57 41.37 -20.93
C LEU A 181 22.81 42.21 -21.98
N SER A 182 21.53 42.51 -21.75
CA SER A 182 20.73 43.31 -22.70
C SER A 182 21.32 44.71 -22.90
N LYS A 183 21.91 45.31 -21.86
CA LYS A 183 22.44 46.68 -21.88
C LYS A 183 23.93 46.76 -22.25
N GLY A 184 24.74 45.77 -21.88
CA GLY A 184 26.20 45.87 -21.87
C GLY A 184 26.76 46.47 -20.57
N GLU A 185 26.03 46.33 -19.47
CA GLU A 185 26.45 46.83 -18.14
C GLU A 185 27.40 45.84 -17.45
N ASP A 186 28.25 46.33 -16.53
CA ASP A 186 29.28 45.58 -15.81
C ASP A 186 30.24 44.72 -16.68
N GLY A 187 30.35 45.03 -17.97
CA GLY A 187 31.14 44.24 -18.92
C GLY A 187 30.48 42.92 -19.33
N ILE A 188 29.19 42.73 -19.05
CA ILE A 188 28.43 41.56 -19.53
C ILE A 188 28.14 41.72 -21.03
N THR A 189 28.73 40.83 -21.83
CA THR A 189 28.57 40.76 -23.29
C THR A 189 28.01 39.40 -23.70
N PRO A 190 27.60 39.21 -24.96
CA PRO A 190 27.23 37.90 -25.47
C PRO A 190 28.33 36.83 -25.27
N ASP A 191 29.60 37.22 -25.17
CA ASP A 191 30.74 36.30 -24.98
C ASP A 191 31.01 35.90 -23.51
N THR A 192 30.34 36.55 -22.54
CA THR A 192 30.57 36.30 -21.11
C THR A 192 30.19 34.87 -20.72
N LYS A 193 31.03 34.21 -19.91
CA LYS A 193 30.80 32.88 -19.32
C LYS A 193 29.64 32.89 -18.30
N PRO A 194 28.59 32.03 -18.26
CA PRO A 194 27.71 31.96 -17.09
C PRO A 194 28.46 31.75 -15.78
N LYS A 195 29.56 30.98 -15.79
CA LYS A 195 30.47 30.81 -14.64
C LYS A 195 31.12 32.09 -14.12
N ASP A 196 31.19 33.11 -14.98
CA ASP A 196 31.78 34.42 -14.72
C ASP A 196 30.67 35.43 -14.32
N THR A 197 29.47 34.94 -13.99
CA THR A 197 28.29 35.70 -13.56
C THR A 197 27.60 35.01 -12.38
N LYS A 198 26.55 35.63 -11.82
CA LYS A 198 25.71 35.03 -10.77
C LYS A 198 24.91 33.80 -11.24
N LEU A 199 24.77 33.56 -12.55
CA LEU A 199 24.11 32.36 -13.09
C LEU A 199 24.87 31.06 -12.78
N ASP A 200 26.16 31.13 -12.42
CA ASP A 200 26.97 29.97 -12.06
C ASP A 200 26.33 29.10 -10.96
N GLN A 201 25.61 29.73 -10.04
CA GLN A 201 24.94 29.06 -8.92
C GLN A 201 23.54 28.52 -9.26
N LEU A 202 22.96 28.93 -10.40
CA LEU A 202 21.62 28.50 -10.84
C LEU A 202 21.68 27.41 -11.92
N LEU A 203 22.61 27.53 -12.88
CA LEU A 203 22.67 26.63 -14.03
C LEU A 203 23.53 25.38 -13.80
N ALA A 204 24.34 25.37 -12.73
CA ALA A 204 25.18 24.25 -12.35
C ALA A 204 24.39 23.05 -11.79
N PRO A 205 24.70 21.81 -12.18
CA PRO A 205 24.16 20.63 -11.52
C PRO A 205 24.84 20.38 -10.17
N PRO A 206 24.26 19.53 -9.30
CA PRO A 206 24.88 19.10 -8.06
C PRO A 206 26.26 18.47 -8.27
N ALA A 207 27.17 18.67 -7.31
CA ALA A 207 28.52 18.12 -7.35
C ALA A 207 28.51 16.59 -7.49
N GLY A 208 29.34 16.06 -8.40
CA GLY A 208 29.37 14.64 -8.79
C GLY A 208 28.55 14.30 -10.05
N THR A 209 27.68 15.19 -10.52
CA THR A 209 26.83 14.94 -11.71
C THR A 209 27.58 15.21 -13.03
N MET A 210 27.68 14.22 -13.93
CA MET A 210 28.33 14.39 -15.24
C MET A 210 27.37 14.76 -16.38
N GLY A 211 27.51 16.01 -16.87
CA GLY A 211 26.88 16.52 -18.10
C GLY A 211 25.76 17.55 -17.92
N GLY A 212 25.44 17.93 -16.69
CA GLY A 212 24.18 18.59 -16.34
C GLY A 212 24.10 20.12 -16.38
N SER A 213 24.60 20.82 -17.40
CA SER A 213 24.49 22.29 -17.47
C SER A 213 24.16 22.78 -18.87
N LEU A 214 23.11 23.61 -18.99
CA LEU A 214 22.74 24.30 -20.22
C LEU A 214 22.71 25.83 -20.02
N PRO A 215 23.51 26.60 -20.79
CA PRO A 215 24.62 26.08 -21.60
C PRO A 215 25.66 25.42 -20.65
N PRO A 216 26.62 24.65 -21.17
CA PRO A 216 27.75 24.23 -20.35
C PRO A 216 28.41 25.48 -19.75
N ARG A 217 28.73 25.49 -18.45
CA ARG A 217 29.17 26.69 -17.67
C ARG A 217 30.34 27.49 -18.31
N PHE A 218 31.05 26.91 -19.27
CA PHE A 218 32.18 27.46 -20.02
C PHE A 218 31.85 28.01 -21.42
N HIS A 219 30.62 27.82 -21.92
CA HIS A 219 30.10 28.35 -23.19
C HIS A 219 29.45 29.74 -22.99
N PRO A 220 29.56 30.65 -23.98
CA PRO A 220 29.12 32.04 -23.86
C PRO A 220 27.59 32.20 -23.73
N LEU A 221 27.12 33.33 -23.18
CA LEU A 221 25.69 33.67 -23.08
C LEU A 221 24.99 33.74 -24.47
N SER A 222 25.73 34.03 -25.54
CA SER A 222 25.23 33.90 -26.93
C SER A 222 24.80 32.49 -27.28
N TYR A 223 25.54 31.47 -26.82
CA TYR A 223 25.21 30.06 -27.01
C TYR A 223 24.05 29.61 -26.10
N MET A 224 23.79 30.32 -25.00
CA MET A 224 22.60 30.09 -24.17
C MET A 224 21.32 30.51 -24.91
N LEU A 225 21.23 31.77 -25.35
CA LEU A 225 20.01 32.36 -25.90
C LEU A 225 19.80 32.08 -27.41
N ALA A 226 20.75 31.42 -28.05
CA ALA A 226 20.70 31.03 -29.46
C ALA A 226 21.49 29.74 -29.76
N PRO A 227 21.19 28.62 -29.08
CA PRO A 227 21.89 27.37 -29.33
C PRO A 227 21.66 26.93 -30.77
N LYS A 228 22.74 26.58 -31.49
CA LYS A 228 22.73 26.10 -32.89
C LYS A 228 22.22 27.11 -33.95
N SER A 229 21.93 28.36 -33.59
CA SER A 229 21.43 29.37 -34.54
C SER A 229 22.43 29.62 -35.68
N THR A 230 21.91 29.78 -36.89
CA THR A 230 22.71 30.12 -38.10
C THR A 230 22.43 31.54 -38.61
N PHE A 231 21.43 32.21 -38.03
CA PHE A 231 20.99 33.55 -38.41
C PHE A 231 22.10 34.61 -38.35
N SER A 232 22.33 35.30 -39.46
CA SER A 232 23.48 36.19 -39.63
C SER A 232 23.40 37.53 -38.91
N ASN A 233 22.21 37.93 -38.42
CA ASN A 233 21.97 39.22 -37.75
C ASN A 233 21.45 39.06 -36.31
N LEU A 234 21.90 38.00 -35.63
CA LEU A 234 21.52 37.60 -34.29
C LEU A 234 21.75 38.71 -33.24
N ASP A 235 20.71 39.07 -32.47
CA ASP A 235 20.76 40.11 -31.43
C ASP A 235 20.41 39.53 -30.06
N ILE A 236 21.42 38.87 -29.48
CA ILE A 236 21.42 38.32 -28.12
C ILE A 236 20.98 39.35 -27.06
N ARG A 237 21.18 40.66 -27.31
CA ARG A 237 20.78 41.71 -26.36
C ARG A 237 19.27 41.96 -26.37
N ARG A 238 18.61 41.79 -27.52
CA ARG A 238 17.13 41.77 -27.61
C ARG A 238 16.57 40.49 -26.99
N ARG A 239 17.18 39.33 -27.27
CA ARG A 239 16.74 38.04 -26.68
C ARG A 239 16.79 38.07 -25.15
N ALA A 240 17.85 38.66 -24.58
CA ALA A 240 17.96 38.83 -23.15
C ALA A 240 16.84 39.70 -22.54
N LEU A 241 16.37 40.74 -23.23
CA LEU A 241 15.23 41.54 -22.78
C LEU A 241 13.90 40.77 -22.93
N GLY A 242 13.72 39.99 -23.99
CA GLY A 242 12.56 39.12 -24.18
C GLY A 242 12.40 38.10 -23.04
N SER A 243 13.49 37.44 -22.65
CA SER A 243 13.48 36.49 -21.52
C SER A 243 13.11 37.16 -20.19
N MET A 244 13.46 38.45 -20.00
CA MET A 244 12.98 39.22 -18.84
C MET A 244 11.49 39.54 -18.89
N PHE A 245 10.93 39.82 -20.08
CA PHE A 245 9.49 40.05 -20.22
C PHE A 245 8.70 38.78 -19.94
N HIS A 246 9.18 37.60 -20.37
CA HIS A 246 8.56 36.31 -20.06
C HIS A 246 8.40 36.10 -18.54
N VAL A 247 9.50 36.25 -17.77
CA VAL A 247 9.46 36.12 -16.30
C VAL A 247 8.53 37.15 -15.63
N ILE A 248 8.34 38.34 -16.22
CA ILE A 248 7.38 39.33 -15.74
C ILE A 248 5.94 38.93 -16.07
N GLN A 249 5.66 38.46 -17.29
CA GLN A 249 4.34 38.02 -17.73
C GLN A 249 3.84 36.86 -16.86
N ASP A 250 4.67 35.83 -16.70
CA ASP A 250 4.38 34.69 -15.83
C ASP A 250 4.21 35.07 -14.36
N SER A 251 4.84 36.16 -13.91
CA SER A 251 4.62 36.64 -12.55
C SER A 251 3.21 37.17 -12.29
N PHE A 252 2.42 37.45 -13.33
CA PHE A 252 0.99 37.76 -13.19
C PHE A 252 0.09 36.58 -13.58
N ALA A 253 0.66 35.52 -14.17
CA ALA A 253 -0.08 34.31 -14.51
C ALA A 253 -0.54 33.55 -13.26
N ILE A 254 -1.86 33.42 -13.08
CA ILE A 254 -2.49 32.73 -11.95
C ILE A 254 -2.08 31.25 -11.87
N GLY A 255 -1.79 30.62 -13.02
CA GLY A 255 -1.22 29.28 -13.06
C GLY A 255 0.15 29.18 -12.35
N HIS A 256 0.97 30.23 -12.42
CA HIS A 256 2.36 30.23 -11.95
C HIS A 256 2.55 30.89 -10.57
N THR A 257 1.79 31.94 -10.26
CA THR A 257 1.84 32.62 -8.96
C THR A 257 0.47 33.08 -8.48
N ARG A 258 0.27 33.16 -7.17
CA ARG A 258 -0.92 33.72 -6.53
C ARG A 258 -0.59 35.04 -5.85
N ARG A 259 -1.14 36.14 -6.37
CA ARG A 259 -0.97 37.50 -5.85
C ARG A 259 -2.13 37.95 -4.96
N VAL A 260 -1.91 38.99 -4.17
CA VAL A 260 -2.96 39.71 -3.43
C VAL A 260 -3.68 40.68 -4.38
N PRO A 261 -5.01 40.58 -4.61
CA PRO A 261 -5.74 41.50 -5.47
C PRO A 261 -5.94 42.86 -4.79
N ILE A 262 -5.57 43.95 -5.47
CA ILE A 262 -5.66 45.33 -4.97
C ILE A 262 -7.12 45.79 -4.90
N ASN A 263 -7.90 45.47 -5.94
CA ASN A 263 -9.34 45.73 -6.03
C ASN A 263 -10.19 44.50 -5.64
N GLY A 264 -9.77 43.75 -4.61
CA GLY A 264 -10.45 42.53 -4.17
C GLY A 264 -11.94 42.68 -3.79
N GLY A 265 -12.42 43.90 -3.52
CA GLY A 265 -13.83 44.19 -3.29
C GLY A 265 -14.72 44.16 -4.55
N ASP A 266 -14.12 44.15 -5.73
CA ASP A 266 -14.81 44.03 -7.02
C ASP A 266 -14.77 42.59 -7.58
N ILE A 267 -14.25 41.62 -6.82
CA ILE A 267 -14.39 40.19 -7.13
C ILE A 267 -15.81 39.73 -6.80
N ILE A 268 -16.46 39.05 -7.75
CA ILE A 268 -17.83 38.53 -7.63
C ILE A 268 -17.90 37.00 -7.61
N SER A 269 -16.83 36.31 -8.04
CA SER A 269 -16.66 34.87 -7.92
C SER A 269 -15.19 34.53 -7.66
N GLN A 270 -14.94 33.46 -6.89
CA GLN A 270 -13.60 32.96 -6.58
C GLN A 270 -13.27 31.65 -7.32
N ASP A 271 -14.28 30.90 -7.77
CA ASP A 271 -14.16 29.67 -8.56
C ASP A 271 -15.31 29.59 -9.59
N PRO A 272 -15.07 29.91 -10.88
CA PRO A 272 -13.85 30.55 -11.40
C PRO A 272 -13.69 31.97 -10.80
N LEU A 273 -12.46 32.49 -10.80
CA LEU A 273 -12.22 33.89 -10.43
C LEU A 273 -12.91 34.82 -11.43
N THR A 274 -13.65 35.82 -10.94
CA THR A 274 -14.34 36.79 -11.82
C THR A 274 -14.53 38.13 -11.13
N PHE A 275 -14.20 39.22 -11.84
CA PHE A 275 -14.42 40.61 -11.40
C PHE A 275 -15.75 41.17 -11.94
N ARG A 276 -16.20 42.31 -11.41
CA ARG A 276 -17.38 43.01 -11.93
C ARG A 276 -17.19 43.41 -13.39
N PRO A 277 -18.20 43.25 -14.28
CA PRO A 277 -18.10 43.66 -15.68
C PRO A 277 -17.67 45.13 -15.83
N GLY A 278 -16.66 45.38 -16.67
CA GLY A 278 -16.08 46.70 -16.88
C GLY A 278 -15.10 47.19 -15.80
N VAL A 279 -14.62 46.30 -14.90
CA VAL A 279 -13.54 46.60 -13.95
C VAL A 279 -12.30 45.80 -14.31
N THR A 280 -11.22 46.49 -14.69
CA THR A 280 -9.88 45.92 -14.84
C THR A 280 -9.38 45.39 -13.49
N ASP A 281 -8.91 44.15 -13.44
CA ASP A 281 -8.24 43.58 -12.28
C ASP A 281 -6.86 44.23 -12.03
N ARG A 282 -6.42 44.29 -10.77
CA ARG A 282 -5.09 44.82 -10.40
C ARG A 282 -4.47 44.04 -9.25
N TRP A 283 -3.18 43.75 -9.36
CA TRP A 283 -2.47 42.81 -8.49
C TRP A 283 -1.28 43.41 -7.75
N GLY A 284 -1.16 43.04 -6.48
CA GLY A 284 -0.11 43.45 -5.56
C GLY A 284 0.94 42.36 -5.33
N PRO A 285 1.46 42.23 -4.09
CA PRO A 285 2.50 41.26 -3.75
C PRO A 285 2.10 39.79 -4.02
N ILE A 286 3.10 38.97 -4.30
CA ILE A 286 2.99 37.52 -4.44
C ILE A 286 2.82 36.91 -3.04
N LYS A 287 1.71 36.18 -2.83
CA LYS A 287 1.44 35.43 -1.61
C LYS A 287 1.92 33.97 -1.72
N ASN A 288 1.85 33.38 -2.91
CA ASN A 288 2.35 32.02 -3.15
C ASN A 288 2.99 31.89 -4.54
N PHE A 289 4.02 31.06 -4.64
CA PHE A 289 4.58 30.59 -5.91
C PHE A 289 4.14 29.15 -6.14
N HIS A 290 3.69 28.83 -7.35
CA HIS A 290 3.33 27.47 -7.69
C HIS A 290 4.55 26.70 -8.22
N THR A 291 4.40 25.39 -8.33
CA THR A 291 5.29 24.50 -9.07
C THR A 291 4.50 23.86 -10.21
N TYR A 292 5.17 23.41 -11.26
CA TYR A 292 4.54 22.75 -12.41
C TYR A 292 3.69 21.53 -12.02
N HIS A 293 4.14 20.75 -11.03
CA HIS A 293 3.37 19.62 -10.50
C HIS A 293 2.18 20.08 -9.65
N GLY A 294 2.29 21.25 -9.02
CA GLY A 294 1.28 21.87 -8.16
C GLY A 294 0.44 22.98 -8.80
N GLN A 295 0.39 23.11 -10.13
CA GLN A 295 -0.54 24.04 -10.79
C GLN A 295 -1.89 23.40 -11.09
N ASP A 296 -2.93 24.22 -11.13
CA ASP A 296 -4.29 23.88 -11.53
C ASP A 296 -4.42 24.01 -13.06
N ASP A 297 -4.66 22.89 -13.75
CA ASP A 297 -4.79 22.84 -15.21
C ASP A 297 -6.00 23.66 -15.74
N HIS A 298 -6.99 24.00 -14.90
CA HIS A 298 -8.05 24.95 -15.23
C HIS A 298 -7.59 26.41 -15.20
N GLN A 299 -6.83 26.82 -14.18
CA GLN A 299 -6.35 28.19 -14.02
C GLN A 299 -5.14 28.49 -14.91
N HIS A 300 -4.30 27.49 -15.18
CA HIS A 300 -3.20 27.54 -16.14
C HIS A 300 -3.69 27.93 -17.56
N ALA A 301 -4.82 27.37 -17.99
CA ALA A 301 -5.42 27.69 -19.28
C ALA A 301 -6.23 29.01 -19.32
N HIS A 302 -6.24 29.83 -18.27
CA HIS A 302 -6.98 31.11 -18.31
C HIS A 302 -6.33 32.15 -19.26
N TYR A 303 -5.04 32.00 -19.55
CA TYR A 303 -4.34 32.78 -20.59
C TYR A 303 -4.53 32.23 -22.00
N ASP A 304 -5.28 31.13 -22.13
CA ASP A 304 -5.18 30.17 -23.24
C ASP A 304 -6.57 29.74 -23.75
N HIS A 305 -7.58 30.61 -23.59
CA HIS A 305 -8.99 30.39 -23.94
C HIS A 305 -9.61 31.53 -24.75
N GLY A 306 -10.08 31.24 -25.97
CA GLY A 306 -10.74 32.19 -26.87
C GLY A 306 -12.19 32.58 -26.51
N SER A 307 -12.60 32.46 -25.24
CA SER A 307 -13.96 32.76 -24.74
C SER A 307 -14.13 34.15 -24.12
N ASP A 308 -13.06 34.69 -23.54
CA ASP A 308 -13.14 35.86 -22.64
C ASP A 308 -12.79 37.17 -23.39
N GLY A 309 -12.39 37.03 -24.67
CA GLY A 309 -11.97 38.11 -25.55
C GLY A 309 -10.62 37.76 -26.20
N VAL A 310 -10.58 37.75 -27.53
CA VAL A 310 -9.32 37.55 -28.26
C VAL A 310 -8.70 38.93 -28.54
N PRO A 311 -7.45 39.20 -28.13
CA PRO A 311 -6.79 40.46 -28.47
C PRO A 311 -6.62 40.53 -30.00
N ASN A 312 -6.86 41.70 -30.58
CA ASN A 312 -6.79 41.88 -32.03
C ASN A 312 -5.31 41.81 -32.48
N PRO A 313 -4.86 40.74 -33.17
CA PRO A 313 -3.46 40.59 -33.55
C PRO A 313 -3.01 41.63 -34.59
N SER A 314 -3.95 42.41 -35.14
CA SER A 314 -3.70 43.51 -36.09
C SER A 314 -3.58 44.89 -35.42
N ASP A 315 -3.93 45.03 -34.14
CA ASP A 315 -3.88 46.32 -33.42
C ASP A 315 -3.32 46.17 -32.00
N LEU A 316 -2.06 45.73 -31.91
CA LEU A 316 -1.33 45.60 -30.65
C LEU A 316 -0.92 46.96 -30.03
N ARG A 317 -1.46 48.09 -30.50
CA ARG A 317 -1.26 49.41 -29.85
C ARG A 317 -2.37 49.73 -28.86
N ASP A 318 -3.59 49.26 -29.08
CA ASP A 318 -4.65 49.38 -28.08
C ASP A 318 -4.26 48.61 -26.83
N LEU A 319 -4.14 49.29 -25.68
CA LEU A 319 -3.80 48.63 -24.43
C LEU A 319 -5.05 48.13 -23.69
N ASP A 320 -6.23 48.67 -24.03
CA ASP A 320 -7.46 48.40 -23.29
C ASP A 320 -8.09 47.06 -23.73
N GLN A 321 -7.61 46.46 -24.83
CA GLN A 321 -7.89 45.05 -25.17
C GLN A 321 -7.36 44.05 -24.13
N TRP A 322 -6.36 44.44 -23.33
CA TRP A 322 -5.80 43.62 -22.26
C TRP A 322 -6.58 43.72 -20.94
N ASP A 323 -7.53 44.66 -20.82
CA ASP A 323 -8.27 44.94 -19.57
C ASP A 323 -9.38 43.93 -19.25
N GLN A 324 -9.64 42.98 -20.15
CA GLN A 324 -10.58 41.86 -19.92
C GLN A 324 -9.87 40.52 -19.69
N LEU A 325 -8.54 40.47 -19.85
CA LEU A 325 -7.71 39.29 -19.64
C LEU A 325 -6.97 39.44 -18.30
N ILE A 326 -7.38 38.65 -17.31
CA ILE A 326 -6.88 38.78 -15.93
C ILE A 326 -5.35 38.70 -15.93
N GLY A 327 -4.70 39.61 -15.19
CA GLY A 327 -3.25 39.72 -15.08
C GLY A 327 -2.54 40.32 -16.31
N CYS A 328 -3.10 40.19 -17.52
CA CYS A 328 -2.45 40.67 -18.75
C CYS A 328 -2.22 42.18 -18.73
N ARG A 329 -3.16 43.00 -18.27
CA ARG A 329 -2.94 44.46 -18.25
C ARG A 329 -1.80 44.88 -17.32
N ASP A 330 -1.71 44.30 -16.12
CA ASP A 330 -0.57 44.55 -15.22
C ASP A 330 0.74 44.01 -15.83
N ALA A 331 0.74 42.84 -16.47
CA ALA A 331 1.91 42.31 -17.18
C ALA A 331 2.41 43.25 -18.31
N VAL A 332 1.50 43.77 -19.15
CA VAL A 332 1.81 44.77 -20.18
C VAL A 332 2.37 46.04 -19.53
N ASP A 333 1.68 46.61 -18.54
CA ASP A 333 2.10 47.82 -17.84
C ASP A 333 3.48 47.64 -17.16
N ARG A 334 3.81 46.44 -16.64
CA ARG A 334 5.14 46.13 -16.08
C ARG A 334 6.23 45.93 -17.13
N CYS A 335 5.94 45.29 -18.26
CA CYS A 335 6.89 45.19 -19.37
C CYS A 335 7.18 46.57 -19.99
N ILE A 336 6.18 47.46 -20.08
CA ILE A 336 6.36 48.86 -20.48
C ILE A 336 7.31 49.60 -19.52
N GLY A 337 7.19 49.38 -18.21
CA GLY A 337 8.07 49.99 -17.22
C GLY A 337 9.53 49.52 -17.35
N LEU A 338 9.77 48.21 -17.48
CA LEU A 338 11.11 47.67 -17.73
C LEU A 338 11.67 48.16 -19.08
N ALA A 339 10.86 48.21 -20.14
CA ALA A 339 11.27 48.74 -21.45
C ALA A 339 11.71 50.21 -21.34
N LYS A 340 10.93 51.06 -20.67
CA LYS A 340 11.28 52.48 -20.43
C LYS A 340 12.63 52.62 -19.73
N LEU A 341 12.86 51.88 -18.65
CA LEU A 341 14.15 51.88 -17.92
C LEU A 341 15.31 51.37 -18.80
N ARG A 342 15.07 50.31 -19.58
CA ARG A 342 16.07 49.72 -20.48
C ARG A 342 16.46 50.69 -21.59
N PHE A 343 15.51 51.38 -22.22
CA PHE A 343 15.79 52.31 -23.33
C PHE A 343 16.20 53.71 -22.84
N SER A 344 15.87 54.12 -21.61
CA SER A 344 16.45 55.31 -20.98
C SER A 344 17.88 55.09 -20.45
N GLY A 345 18.37 53.85 -20.44
CA GLY A 345 19.72 53.50 -20.01
C GLY A 345 19.92 53.44 -18.49
N ALA A 346 18.86 53.23 -17.70
CA ALA A 346 18.95 53.07 -16.24
C ALA A 346 19.91 51.94 -15.84
N SER A 347 20.62 52.05 -14.73
CA SER A 347 21.48 50.98 -14.19
C SER A 347 20.70 50.01 -13.30
N TRP A 348 21.28 48.85 -13.03
CA TRP A 348 20.68 47.81 -12.18
C TRP A 348 20.52 48.30 -10.72
N ASP A 349 21.63 48.57 -10.02
CA ASP A 349 21.65 49.08 -8.63
C ASP A 349 21.63 50.64 -8.57
N GLY A 350 21.04 51.30 -9.56
CA GLY A 350 20.83 52.76 -9.52
C GLY A 350 19.70 53.18 -8.58
N GLN A 351 19.69 54.44 -8.13
CA GLN A 351 18.52 55.03 -7.46
C GLN A 351 17.41 55.26 -8.50
N GLY A 352 16.22 54.70 -8.27
CA GLY A 352 15.20 54.55 -9.32
C GLY A 352 15.61 53.56 -10.42
N GLY A 353 16.56 52.66 -10.11
CA GLY A 353 17.14 51.70 -11.03
C GLY A 353 16.28 50.45 -11.24
N VAL A 354 16.77 49.56 -12.11
CA VAL A 354 15.99 48.40 -12.55
C VAL A 354 15.77 47.39 -11.42
N ARG A 355 16.71 47.27 -10.48
CA ARG A 355 16.53 46.42 -9.31
C ARG A 355 15.39 46.91 -8.41
N GLU A 356 15.37 48.19 -8.08
CA GLU A 356 14.32 48.82 -7.24
C GLU A 356 12.93 48.63 -7.87
N TYR A 357 12.86 48.81 -9.20
CA TYR A 357 11.64 48.55 -9.96
C TYR A 357 11.19 47.08 -9.90
N LEU A 358 12.09 46.13 -10.15
CA LEU A 358 11.76 44.70 -10.17
C LEU A 358 11.51 44.12 -8.78
N ASP A 359 12.15 44.66 -7.72
CA ASP A 359 11.87 44.26 -6.34
C ASP A 359 10.40 44.53 -5.95
N GLY A 360 9.76 45.55 -6.55
CA GLY A 360 8.33 45.84 -6.45
C GLY A 360 7.43 45.13 -7.50
N VAL A 361 7.98 44.59 -8.60
CA VAL A 361 7.24 43.67 -9.48
C VAL A 361 7.10 42.30 -8.81
N PHE A 362 8.18 41.79 -8.22
CA PHE A 362 8.23 40.55 -7.45
C PHE A 362 8.16 40.83 -5.95
N GLU A 363 7.30 41.74 -5.49
CA GLU A 363 7.09 41.97 -4.05
C GLU A 363 6.48 40.71 -3.41
N ILE A 364 6.86 40.39 -2.17
CA ILE A 364 6.38 39.20 -1.43
C ILE A 364 5.46 39.68 -0.30
N ALA A 365 4.28 39.07 -0.16
CA ALA A 365 3.32 39.42 0.88
C ALA A 365 3.85 39.11 2.30
N GLN A 366 3.41 39.87 3.30
CA GLN A 366 3.85 39.67 4.69
C GLN A 366 3.37 38.30 5.26
N ASP A 367 2.26 37.79 4.75
CA ASP A 367 1.67 36.49 5.03
C ASP A 367 1.97 35.44 3.93
N ALA A 368 2.98 35.69 3.08
CA ALA A 368 3.33 34.77 1.99
C ALA A 368 3.78 33.40 2.51
N THR A 369 3.28 32.35 1.87
CA THR A 369 3.42 30.97 2.32
C THR A 369 4.37 30.17 1.42
N PRO A 370 4.95 29.04 1.88
CA PRO A 370 5.80 28.17 1.05
C PRO A 370 5.07 27.67 -0.21
N ALA A 371 5.82 27.36 -1.27
CA ALA A 371 5.27 27.02 -2.58
C ALA A 371 4.20 25.92 -2.52
N ASN A 372 3.03 26.19 -3.13
CA ASN A 372 1.80 25.39 -3.12
C ASN A 372 1.16 25.07 -1.75
N SER A 373 1.62 25.63 -0.64
CA SER A 373 1.19 25.17 0.71
C SER A 373 -0.27 25.44 1.09
N GLU A 374 -0.98 26.39 0.47
CA GLU A 374 -2.45 26.53 0.65
C GLU A 374 -3.24 25.60 -0.30
N ASP A 375 -2.60 25.14 -1.38
CA ASP A 375 -3.26 24.50 -2.52
C ASP A 375 -3.05 22.98 -2.60
N ILE A 376 -2.37 22.39 -1.60
CA ILE A 376 -2.29 20.94 -1.34
C ILE A 376 -3.69 20.30 -1.32
N ILE A 377 -4.72 21.06 -0.91
CA ILE A 377 -6.12 20.62 -0.86
C ILE A 377 -6.83 20.81 -2.22
N ALA A 378 -6.51 21.88 -2.97
CA ALA A 378 -7.26 22.33 -4.14
C ALA A 378 -6.74 21.76 -5.47
N VAL A 379 -5.42 21.70 -5.69
CA VAL A 379 -4.83 21.15 -6.92
C VAL A 379 -5.11 19.63 -7.05
N TYR A 380 -5.24 18.97 -5.90
CA TYR A 380 -5.73 17.60 -5.73
C TYR A 380 -7.20 17.42 -6.19
N ILE A 381 -7.98 18.50 -6.27
CA ILE A 381 -9.37 18.48 -6.76
C ILE A 381 -9.43 18.93 -8.23
N ALA A 382 -8.50 19.77 -8.69
CA ALA A 382 -8.46 20.26 -10.06
C ALA A 382 -8.08 19.19 -11.10
N LYS A 383 -7.01 18.41 -10.86
CA LYS A 383 -6.49 17.39 -11.80
C LYS A 383 -7.45 16.23 -12.12
N GLN A 384 -8.58 16.17 -11.43
CA GLN A 384 -9.71 15.25 -11.68
C GLN A 384 -10.54 15.57 -12.92
N ASN A 385 -10.71 16.85 -13.27
CA ASN A 385 -11.93 17.28 -13.97
C ASN A 385 -11.76 17.58 -15.46
N ARG A 386 -10.53 17.64 -16.00
CA ARG A 386 -10.27 17.93 -17.44
C ARG A 386 -10.26 16.72 -18.37
N LEU A 387 -11.29 15.87 -18.31
CA LEU A 387 -11.51 14.83 -19.35
C LEU A 387 -12.97 14.63 -19.81
N THR A 388 -13.71 15.73 -19.91
CA THR A 388 -14.85 15.90 -20.85
C THR A 388 -14.84 17.38 -21.32
N THR A 389 -15.22 17.79 -22.54
CA THR A 389 -16.06 17.16 -23.59
C THR A 389 -15.53 17.45 -25.02
N ILE A 390 -15.85 16.57 -25.98
CA ILE A 390 -15.82 16.87 -27.43
C ILE A 390 -17.26 16.76 -27.99
N PRO A 391 -17.70 17.61 -28.96
CA PRO A 391 -19.06 17.58 -29.49
C PRO A 391 -19.44 16.28 -30.22
N ARG A 392 -20.73 15.91 -30.16
CA ARG A 392 -21.27 14.73 -30.85
C ARG A 392 -21.32 14.91 -32.37
N SER A 393 -20.63 14.05 -33.11
CA SER A 393 -21.03 13.61 -34.45
C SER A 393 -21.24 12.09 -34.46
N HIS A 394 -22.05 11.58 -35.40
CA HIS A 394 -22.64 10.24 -35.28
C HIS A 394 -21.65 9.12 -35.63
N TRP A 395 -21.26 8.30 -34.64
CA TRP A 395 -20.61 7.00 -34.85
C TRP A 395 -21.20 5.93 -33.93
N THR A 396 -21.46 4.74 -34.48
CA THR A 396 -21.99 3.58 -33.74
C THR A 396 -20.85 2.81 -33.06
N PRO A 397 -20.94 2.49 -31.75
CA PRO A 397 -19.89 1.74 -31.06
C PRO A 397 -19.70 0.32 -31.60
N ARG A 398 -18.46 -0.16 -31.57
CA ARG A 398 -18.18 -1.61 -31.42
C ARG A 398 -17.93 -1.90 -29.93
N PRO A 399 -18.19 -3.12 -29.42
CA PRO A 399 -18.07 -3.39 -27.99
C PRO A 399 -16.61 -3.38 -27.51
N ILE A 400 -16.37 -2.72 -26.39
CA ILE A 400 -15.20 -3.00 -25.54
C ILE A 400 -15.61 -4.18 -24.66
N MET A 401 -14.80 -5.25 -24.61
CA MET A 401 -15.02 -6.33 -23.64
C MET A 401 -14.61 -5.81 -22.26
N SER A 402 -15.56 -5.78 -21.32
CA SER A 402 -15.28 -5.49 -19.92
C SER A 402 -14.61 -6.69 -19.27
N ASP A 403 -13.54 -6.47 -18.51
CA ASP A 403 -12.99 -7.48 -17.62
C ASP A 403 -14.08 -8.00 -16.65
N PRO A 404 -13.97 -9.26 -16.21
CA PRO A 404 -14.89 -9.79 -15.21
C PRO A 404 -14.68 -9.16 -13.84
N ILE A 405 -15.62 -9.46 -12.96
CA ILE A 405 -15.52 -9.25 -11.52
C ILE A 405 -15.80 -10.59 -10.84
N LEU A 406 -14.85 -11.03 -10.00
CA LEU A 406 -14.98 -12.19 -9.12
C LEU A 406 -15.20 -11.79 -7.66
N VAL A 407 -16.26 -12.29 -7.03
CA VAL A 407 -16.57 -12.09 -5.60
C VAL A 407 -17.22 -13.35 -5.03
N ASN A 408 -16.75 -13.82 -3.86
CA ASN A 408 -17.24 -15.04 -3.19
C ASN A 408 -17.23 -16.31 -4.09
N GLY A 409 -16.31 -16.40 -5.05
CA GLY A 409 -16.22 -17.46 -6.07
C GLY A 409 -17.00 -17.19 -7.37
N ASN A 410 -18.06 -16.38 -7.26
CA ASN A 410 -18.98 -16.02 -8.33
C ASN A 410 -18.35 -15.07 -9.36
N LYS A 411 -18.79 -15.18 -10.61
CA LYS A 411 -18.33 -14.34 -11.73
C LYS A 411 -19.49 -13.53 -12.32
N VAL A 412 -19.29 -12.22 -12.47
CA VAL A 412 -20.10 -11.34 -13.31
C VAL A 412 -19.20 -10.68 -14.35
N VAL A 413 -19.75 -10.36 -15.52
CA VAL A 413 -19.10 -9.52 -16.55
C VAL A 413 -19.95 -8.25 -16.67
N PRO A 414 -19.42 -7.04 -16.37
CA PRO A 414 -20.22 -5.81 -16.35
C PRO A 414 -20.95 -5.50 -17.66
N GLY A 415 -20.34 -5.81 -18.81
CA GLY A 415 -20.95 -5.67 -20.13
C GLY A 415 -22.15 -6.59 -20.39
N ASP A 416 -22.19 -7.76 -19.75
CA ASP A 416 -23.23 -8.78 -19.93
C ASP A 416 -24.44 -8.58 -18.99
N ILE A 417 -24.38 -7.60 -18.06
CA ILE A 417 -25.45 -7.30 -17.10
C ILE A 417 -26.76 -6.94 -17.85
N PRO A 418 -27.84 -7.74 -17.71
CA PRO A 418 -29.10 -7.50 -18.42
C PRO A 418 -29.70 -6.12 -18.16
N SER A 419 -30.31 -5.53 -19.20
CA SER A 419 -30.87 -4.17 -19.18
C SER A 419 -32.05 -3.95 -18.21
N HIS A 420 -32.57 -5.01 -17.58
CA HIS A 420 -33.59 -4.91 -16.53
C HIS A 420 -33.01 -4.77 -15.11
N ILE A 421 -31.69 -4.94 -14.94
CA ILE A 421 -30.99 -4.71 -13.68
C ILE A 421 -30.66 -3.21 -13.59
N PRO A 422 -30.94 -2.53 -12.45
CA PRO A 422 -30.61 -1.11 -12.29
C PRO A 422 -29.12 -0.82 -12.51
N ARG A 423 -28.84 0.30 -13.18
CA ARG A 423 -27.49 0.85 -13.40
C ARG A 423 -27.22 2.08 -12.52
N ASP A 424 -28.03 2.26 -11.49
CA ASP A 424 -27.92 3.28 -10.46
C ASP A 424 -28.02 2.63 -9.07
N ALA A 425 -27.59 3.35 -8.04
CA ALA A 425 -27.71 2.92 -6.64
C ALA A 425 -29.04 3.39 -6.01
N ALA A 426 -30.13 3.54 -6.77
CA ALA A 426 -31.37 4.08 -6.19
C ALA A 426 -32.06 3.13 -5.20
N GLY A 427 -31.70 1.84 -5.19
CA GLY A 427 -32.27 0.77 -4.35
C GLY A 427 -31.27 -0.03 -3.50
N THR A 428 -30.00 0.38 -3.43
CA THR A 428 -28.95 -0.23 -2.58
C THR A 428 -27.95 0.83 -2.16
N ASN A 429 -27.30 0.66 -1.01
CA ASN A 429 -26.16 1.49 -0.62
C ASN A 429 -24.81 0.78 -0.85
N PHE A 430 -24.77 -0.35 -1.58
CA PHE A 430 -23.57 -1.17 -1.75
C PHE A 430 -23.22 -1.35 -3.24
N ILE A 431 -21.96 -1.08 -3.57
CA ILE A 431 -21.46 -1.06 -4.95
C ILE A 431 -20.11 -1.79 -5.06
N LEU A 432 -19.77 -2.19 -6.27
CA LEU A 432 -18.46 -2.68 -6.65
C LEU A 432 -17.79 -1.66 -7.57
N LEU A 433 -16.58 -1.25 -7.20
CA LEU A 433 -15.72 -0.35 -7.98
C LEU A 433 -14.47 -1.10 -8.45
N GLN A 434 -14.31 -1.19 -9.76
CA GLN A 434 -13.12 -1.79 -10.38
C GLN A 434 -12.15 -0.70 -10.83
N SER A 435 -10.88 -0.79 -10.45
CA SER A 435 -9.79 0.06 -10.96
C SER A 435 -9.32 -0.43 -12.32
N LYS A 436 -8.86 0.49 -13.18
CA LYS A 436 -8.09 0.13 -14.38
C LYS A 436 -6.68 -0.34 -14.01
N ASN A 437 -6.10 0.23 -12.97
CA ASN A 437 -4.79 -0.12 -12.40
C ASN A 437 -4.93 -1.33 -11.44
N GLU A 438 -3.82 -1.97 -11.05
CA GLU A 438 -3.82 -3.12 -10.11
C GLU A 438 -4.56 -2.84 -8.80
N THR A 439 -4.51 -1.60 -8.31
CA THR A 439 -5.29 -1.11 -7.18
C THR A 439 -5.74 0.32 -7.43
N PHE A 440 -6.64 0.87 -6.61
CA PHE A 440 -6.73 2.32 -6.48
C PHE A 440 -5.57 2.81 -5.60
N SER A 441 -4.81 3.77 -6.11
CA SER A 441 -3.74 4.45 -5.38
C SER A 441 -4.27 5.18 -4.14
N ALA A 442 -3.35 5.58 -3.26
CA ALA A 442 -3.64 6.39 -2.08
C ALA A 442 -4.48 7.65 -2.42
N LEU A 443 -4.23 8.26 -3.58
CA LEU A 443 -4.87 9.51 -3.99
C LEU A 443 -6.29 9.25 -4.50
N GLU A 444 -6.44 8.29 -5.42
CA GLU A 444 -7.73 7.89 -5.99
C GLU A 444 -8.70 7.41 -4.89
N LYS A 445 -8.20 6.79 -3.82
CA LYS A 445 -9.00 6.41 -2.63
C LYS A 445 -9.51 7.62 -1.83
N VAL A 446 -8.65 8.56 -1.46
CA VAL A 446 -9.04 9.82 -0.79
C VAL A 446 -10.04 10.62 -1.63
N GLU A 447 -9.88 10.54 -2.95
CA GLU A 447 -10.63 11.29 -3.93
C GLU A 447 -12.03 10.69 -4.16
N LEU A 448 -12.15 9.37 -4.33
CA LEU A 448 -13.44 8.68 -4.39
C LEU A 448 -14.25 8.88 -3.09
N ALA A 449 -13.59 8.96 -1.93
CA ALA A 449 -14.24 9.28 -0.66
C ALA A 449 -14.92 10.67 -0.66
N LYS A 450 -14.37 11.67 -1.36
CA LYS A 450 -15.02 13.01 -1.54
C LYS A 450 -16.34 12.92 -2.30
N PHE A 451 -16.54 11.88 -3.11
CA PHE A 451 -17.80 11.60 -3.83
C PHE A 451 -18.77 10.72 -3.04
N GLY A 452 -18.46 10.34 -1.79
CA GLY A 452 -19.31 9.52 -0.93
C GLY A 452 -19.03 8.00 -1.02
N VAL A 453 -17.88 7.60 -1.55
CA VAL A 453 -17.43 6.19 -1.57
C VAL A 453 -16.72 5.83 -0.28
N GLU A 454 -17.32 4.95 0.52
CA GLU A 454 -16.70 4.37 1.71
C GLU A 454 -16.24 2.94 1.38
N PHE A 455 -14.94 2.74 1.23
CA PHE A 455 -14.35 1.42 0.95
C PHE A 455 -14.59 0.45 2.12
N LEU A 456 -15.09 -0.76 1.83
CA LEU A 456 -15.39 -1.79 2.84
C LEU A 456 -14.45 -3.00 2.77
N GLU A 457 -14.18 -3.53 1.57
CA GLU A 457 -13.31 -4.70 1.36
C GLU A 457 -12.69 -4.70 -0.05
N TYR A 458 -11.42 -5.06 -0.18
CA TYR A 458 -10.81 -5.43 -1.45
C TYR A 458 -11.11 -6.90 -1.74
N VAL A 459 -11.89 -7.15 -2.80
CA VAL A 459 -12.49 -8.46 -3.10
C VAL A 459 -11.74 -9.25 -4.19
N GLY A 460 -10.84 -8.58 -4.93
CA GLY A 460 -9.99 -9.19 -5.96
C GLY A 460 -10.19 -8.58 -7.34
N GLU A 461 -9.40 -9.00 -8.33
CA GLU A 461 -9.47 -8.52 -9.73
C GLU A 461 -9.65 -6.99 -9.85
N ARG A 462 -8.78 -6.22 -9.17
CA ARG A 462 -8.79 -4.74 -9.14
C ARG A 462 -10.07 -4.12 -8.55
N THR A 463 -10.94 -4.94 -7.94
CA THR A 463 -12.29 -4.59 -7.51
C THR A 463 -12.42 -4.46 -6.00
N TYR A 464 -13.16 -3.45 -5.58
CA TYR A 464 -13.45 -3.09 -4.19
C TYR A 464 -14.96 -3.08 -3.95
N LEU A 465 -15.40 -3.69 -2.85
CA LEU A 465 -16.73 -3.53 -2.29
C LEU A 465 -16.76 -2.22 -1.48
N CYS A 466 -17.71 -1.35 -1.79
CA CYS A 466 -17.87 -0.04 -1.16
C CYS A 466 -19.31 0.20 -0.72
N ARG A 467 -19.49 1.00 0.34
CA ARG A 467 -20.75 1.70 0.60
C ARG A 467 -20.79 2.98 -0.23
N TYR A 468 -21.95 3.30 -0.79
CA TYR A 468 -22.21 4.48 -1.59
C TYR A 468 -23.68 4.88 -1.44
N GLU A 469 -23.94 6.02 -0.80
CA GLU A 469 -25.30 6.54 -0.55
C GLU A 469 -25.87 7.45 -1.67
N PRO A 470 -25.06 8.15 -2.50
CA PRO A 470 -25.56 8.80 -3.70
C PRO A 470 -26.05 7.80 -4.76
N LYS A 471 -26.88 8.25 -5.70
CA LYS A 471 -27.57 7.35 -6.65
C LYS A 471 -26.90 7.24 -8.03
N ASP A 472 -26.29 8.32 -8.53
CA ASP A 472 -25.66 8.34 -9.86
C ASP A 472 -24.26 7.68 -9.84
N LEU A 473 -24.20 6.39 -10.18
CA LEU A 473 -22.92 5.68 -10.38
C LEU A 473 -22.08 6.30 -11.51
N GLY A 474 -22.72 7.01 -12.45
CA GLY A 474 -22.03 7.70 -13.53
C GLY A 474 -21.03 8.76 -13.04
N VAL A 475 -21.18 9.33 -11.83
CA VAL A 475 -20.17 10.23 -11.25
C VAL A 475 -18.83 9.52 -11.07
N LEU A 476 -18.87 8.22 -10.77
CA LEU A 476 -17.72 7.35 -10.55
C LEU A 476 -17.21 6.77 -11.88
N GLU A 477 -18.11 6.31 -12.77
CA GLU A 477 -17.73 5.83 -14.12
C GLU A 477 -17.05 6.92 -14.98
N ARG A 478 -17.35 8.21 -14.72
CA ARG A 478 -16.68 9.35 -15.38
C ARG A 478 -15.22 9.55 -14.93
N LYS A 479 -14.72 8.83 -13.92
CA LYS A 479 -13.33 8.94 -13.45
C LYS A 479 -12.39 8.11 -14.32
N THR A 480 -11.30 8.72 -14.75
CA THR A 480 -10.38 8.18 -15.78
C THR A 480 -9.73 6.86 -15.38
N TYR A 481 -9.52 6.63 -14.08
CA TYR A 481 -8.95 5.41 -13.48
C TYR A 481 -10.00 4.35 -13.07
N VAL A 482 -11.30 4.68 -13.03
CA VAL A 482 -12.35 3.69 -12.75
C VAL A 482 -12.65 2.90 -14.03
N GLN A 483 -12.66 1.58 -13.95
CA GLN A 483 -13.00 0.69 -15.06
C GLN A 483 -14.49 0.36 -15.13
N SER A 484 -15.12 0.13 -13.99
CA SER A 484 -16.57 -0.03 -13.87
C SER A 484 -17.07 0.33 -12.47
N ALA A 485 -18.32 0.79 -12.37
CA ALA A 485 -19.03 0.99 -11.13
C ALA A 485 -20.43 0.34 -11.24
N ILE A 486 -20.67 -0.73 -10.48
CA ILE A 486 -21.93 -1.48 -10.53
C ILE A 486 -22.51 -1.65 -9.12
N ILE A 487 -23.83 -1.85 -9.01
CA ILE A 487 -24.45 -2.26 -7.75
C ILE A 487 -23.92 -3.64 -7.29
N TYR A 488 -23.89 -3.87 -5.97
CA TYR A 488 -23.45 -5.17 -5.43
C TYR A 488 -24.54 -6.25 -5.64
N LEU A 489 -24.39 -7.00 -6.73
CA LEU A 489 -25.38 -7.96 -7.24
C LEU A 489 -25.60 -9.15 -6.28
N ARG A 490 -26.87 -9.52 -6.07
CA ARG A 490 -27.30 -10.68 -5.26
C ARG A 490 -26.64 -11.99 -5.71
N GLU A 491 -26.36 -12.14 -7.01
CA GLU A 491 -25.72 -13.32 -7.61
C GLU A 491 -24.31 -13.57 -7.04
N LEU A 492 -23.66 -12.51 -6.53
CA LEU A 492 -22.33 -12.54 -5.92
C LEU A 492 -22.34 -12.83 -4.40
N LYS A 493 -23.51 -12.82 -3.74
CA LYS A 493 -23.60 -12.90 -2.26
C LYS A 493 -23.49 -14.32 -1.70
N THR A 494 -23.92 -15.34 -2.42
CA THR A 494 -23.85 -16.75 -1.94
C THR A 494 -22.49 -17.35 -2.31
N THR A 495 -21.71 -17.83 -1.33
CA THR A 495 -20.39 -18.43 -1.58
C THR A 495 -20.47 -19.78 -2.32
N ASP A 496 -19.35 -20.27 -2.84
CA ASP A 496 -19.30 -21.55 -3.58
C ASP A 496 -19.76 -22.75 -2.72
N ALA A 497 -19.40 -22.81 -1.43
CA ALA A 497 -19.68 -23.96 -0.56
C ALA A 497 -21.18 -24.37 -0.49
N PRO A 498 -22.14 -23.47 -0.16
CA PRO A 498 -23.57 -23.81 -0.18
C PRO A 498 -24.14 -24.07 -1.59
N LYS A 499 -23.46 -23.64 -2.67
CA LYS A 499 -23.86 -24.00 -4.05
C LYS A 499 -23.43 -25.41 -4.41
N SER A 500 -22.17 -25.76 -4.11
CA SER A 500 -21.63 -27.11 -4.29
C SER A 500 -22.40 -28.15 -3.48
N ALA A 501 -22.83 -27.81 -2.25
CA ALA A 501 -23.71 -28.64 -1.44
C ALA A 501 -25.01 -28.98 -2.19
N VAL A 502 -25.77 -27.96 -2.63
CA VAL A 502 -27.01 -28.11 -3.41
C VAL A 502 -26.85 -28.95 -4.69
N GLU A 503 -25.70 -28.84 -5.38
CA GLU A 503 -25.45 -29.61 -6.61
C GLU A 503 -25.10 -31.09 -6.36
N THR A 504 -24.55 -31.42 -5.18
CA THR A 504 -23.98 -32.75 -4.89
C THR A 504 -24.78 -33.57 -3.88
N GLU A 505 -25.33 -32.94 -2.82
CA GLU A 505 -26.01 -33.57 -1.69
C GLU A 505 -27.53 -33.67 -1.93
N LYS A 506 -27.92 -34.31 -3.03
CA LYS A 506 -29.29 -34.27 -3.60
C LYS A 506 -30.43 -34.81 -2.73
N ASP A 507 -30.11 -35.46 -1.60
CA ASP A 507 -31.06 -35.97 -0.63
C ASP A 507 -31.26 -35.03 0.59
N GLU A 508 -30.51 -33.91 0.66
CA GLU A 508 -30.61 -32.87 1.68
C GLU A 508 -31.20 -31.59 1.07
N ASP A 509 -32.24 -31.02 1.67
CA ASP A 509 -32.96 -29.85 1.15
C ASP A 509 -32.92 -28.62 2.07
N HIS A 510 -32.36 -28.76 3.27
CA HIS A 510 -32.21 -27.71 4.30
C HIS A 510 -30.76 -27.63 4.76
N TYR A 511 -30.22 -26.41 4.86
CA TYR A 511 -28.83 -26.17 5.24
C TYR A 511 -28.73 -25.15 6.38
N GLU A 512 -27.84 -25.38 7.35
CA GLU A 512 -27.45 -24.35 8.33
C GLU A 512 -26.51 -23.34 7.64
N VAL A 513 -26.89 -22.05 7.65
CA VAL A 513 -26.13 -20.97 7.00
C VAL A 513 -25.93 -19.78 7.92
N ASP A 514 -24.79 -19.10 7.74
CA ASP A 514 -24.49 -17.80 8.33
C ASP A 514 -24.73 -16.71 7.27
N CYS A 515 -25.76 -15.89 7.46
CA CYS A 515 -25.97 -14.66 6.70
C CYS A 515 -25.12 -13.54 7.32
N ILE A 516 -23.97 -13.26 6.72
CA ILE A 516 -23.03 -12.24 7.18
C ILE A 516 -23.48 -10.87 6.67
N LEU A 517 -23.45 -9.87 7.53
CA LEU A 517 -23.88 -8.51 7.22
C LEU A 517 -22.72 -7.68 6.63
N HIS A 518 -23.04 -6.55 5.99
CA HIS A 518 -22.02 -5.54 5.74
C HIS A 518 -21.56 -4.92 7.07
N HIS A 519 -20.29 -4.52 7.20
CA HIS A 519 -19.73 -3.85 8.40
C HIS A 519 -20.51 -2.58 8.81
N LYS A 520 -21.20 -1.96 7.83
CA LYS A 520 -22.09 -0.82 8.03
C LYS A 520 -23.41 -1.08 7.27
N PRO A 521 -24.30 -1.92 7.83
CA PRO A 521 -25.54 -2.33 7.17
C PRO A 521 -26.56 -1.18 7.17
N ASN A 522 -27.64 -1.30 6.39
CA ASN A 522 -28.67 -0.24 6.32
C ASN A 522 -29.67 -0.27 7.49
N VAL A 523 -29.69 -1.37 8.23
CA VAL A 523 -30.53 -1.70 9.39
C VAL A 523 -29.73 -2.62 10.31
N THR A 524 -30.01 -2.66 11.61
CA THR A 524 -29.29 -3.56 12.54
C THR A 524 -29.62 -5.03 12.29
N ALA A 525 -28.86 -5.95 12.88
CA ALA A 525 -29.13 -7.39 12.80
C ALA A 525 -30.52 -7.75 13.38
N GLU A 526 -30.92 -7.12 14.48
CA GLU A 526 -32.22 -7.31 15.15
C GLU A 526 -33.39 -6.73 14.34
N GLU A 527 -33.13 -5.68 13.54
CA GLU A 527 -34.09 -5.15 12.59
C GLU A 527 -34.22 -6.05 11.35
N LEU A 528 -33.10 -6.53 10.84
CA LEU A 528 -33.02 -7.39 9.66
C LEU A 528 -33.58 -8.79 9.91
N ALA A 529 -33.50 -9.31 11.14
CA ALA A 529 -34.00 -10.63 11.53
C ALA A 529 -35.46 -10.89 11.11
N ARG A 530 -36.33 -9.88 11.20
CA ARG A 530 -37.73 -9.98 10.73
C ARG A 530 -37.85 -10.20 9.22
N TYR A 531 -36.91 -9.68 8.43
CA TYR A 531 -36.86 -9.86 6.99
C TYR A 531 -36.19 -11.19 6.61
N VAL A 532 -35.16 -11.63 7.34
CA VAL A 532 -34.53 -12.95 7.17
C VAL A 532 -35.54 -14.07 7.45
N ALA A 533 -36.23 -14.03 8.60
CA ALA A 533 -37.28 -14.99 8.95
C ALA A 533 -38.34 -15.10 7.83
N LYS A 534 -38.83 -13.95 7.35
CA LYS A 534 -39.81 -13.88 6.26
C LYS A 534 -39.29 -14.38 4.91
N ALA A 535 -38.01 -14.17 4.58
CA ALA A 535 -37.40 -14.61 3.32
C ALA A 535 -37.10 -16.11 3.32
N ALA A 536 -36.66 -16.66 4.45
CA ALA A 536 -36.43 -18.09 4.66
C ALA A 536 -37.72 -18.90 4.88
N GLY A 537 -38.77 -18.28 5.44
CA GLY A 537 -40.03 -18.93 5.77
C GLY A 537 -40.07 -19.58 7.15
N VAL A 538 -39.20 -19.15 8.08
CA VAL A 538 -39.04 -19.68 9.45
C VAL A 538 -39.56 -18.67 10.50
N SER A 539 -39.72 -19.09 11.76
CA SER A 539 -39.95 -18.14 12.87
C SER A 539 -38.73 -17.26 13.13
N ILE A 540 -38.93 -16.10 13.75
CA ILE A 540 -37.83 -15.27 14.25
C ILE A 540 -37.09 -15.94 15.41
N ASP A 541 -37.77 -16.80 16.18
CA ASP A 541 -37.21 -17.54 17.31
C ASP A 541 -36.27 -18.69 16.88
N GLU A 542 -36.26 -19.03 15.58
CA GLU A 542 -35.35 -20.00 14.96
C GLU A 542 -34.05 -19.34 14.47
N LEU A 543 -33.90 -18.01 14.63
CA LEU A 543 -32.73 -17.26 14.22
C LEU A 543 -31.76 -17.02 15.39
N HIS A 544 -30.48 -17.34 15.19
CA HIS A 544 -29.42 -16.91 16.10
C HIS A 544 -28.80 -15.60 15.56
N VAL A 545 -29.21 -14.47 16.16
CA VAL A 545 -28.79 -13.12 15.76
C VAL A 545 -27.55 -12.67 16.55
N SER A 546 -26.53 -12.18 15.85
CA SER A 546 -25.42 -11.42 16.41
C SER A 546 -25.18 -10.13 15.61
N GLU A 547 -24.38 -9.20 16.15
CA GLU A 547 -24.21 -7.84 15.61
C GLU A 547 -23.80 -7.81 14.12
N ALA A 548 -22.95 -8.74 13.69
CA ALA A 548 -22.45 -8.84 12.32
C ALA A 548 -23.10 -9.95 11.47
N LYS A 549 -24.03 -10.75 12.02
CA LYS A 549 -24.46 -12.01 11.40
C LYS A 549 -25.83 -12.52 11.88
N ILE A 550 -26.56 -13.20 11.01
CA ILE A 550 -27.78 -13.93 11.36
C ILE A 550 -27.63 -15.38 10.90
N ARG A 551 -27.72 -16.32 11.83
CA ARG A 551 -27.64 -17.76 11.58
C ARG A 551 -29.02 -18.40 11.60
N LEU A 552 -29.25 -19.35 10.70
CA LEU A 552 -30.49 -20.11 10.58
C LEU A 552 -30.29 -21.44 9.84
N VAL A 553 -31.24 -22.35 9.99
CA VAL A 553 -31.45 -23.44 9.02
C VAL A 553 -32.43 -22.94 7.96
N VAL A 554 -32.14 -23.17 6.68
CA VAL A 554 -32.97 -22.67 5.56
C VAL A 554 -33.09 -23.69 4.43
N ASN A 555 -34.28 -23.79 3.84
CA ASN A 555 -34.51 -24.61 2.65
C ASN A 555 -33.78 -24.03 1.41
N GLN A 556 -33.20 -24.89 0.58
CA GLN A 556 -32.41 -24.51 -0.60
C GLN A 556 -33.11 -23.51 -1.54
N GLU A 557 -34.42 -23.64 -1.75
CA GLU A 557 -35.20 -22.74 -2.62
C GLU A 557 -35.23 -21.27 -2.13
N LYS A 558 -34.86 -21.02 -0.87
CA LYS A 558 -34.97 -19.72 -0.20
C LYS A 558 -33.62 -18.99 -0.09
N LEU A 559 -32.52 -19.63 -0.48
CA LEU A 559 -31.18 -18.99 -0.56
C LEU A 559 -31.19 -17.76 -1.49
N GLU A 560 -31.87 -17.84 -2.63
CA GLU A 560 -32.02 -16.73 -3.58
C GLU A 560 -32.98 -15.63 -3.05
N ALA A 561 -33.82 -15.94 -2.06
CA ALA A 561 -34.65 -14.95 -1.35
C ALA A 561 -33.85 -14.19 -0.29
N LEU A 562 -32.96 -14.88 0.45
CA LEU A 562 -32.01 -14.26 1.38
C LEU A 562 -31.03 -13.34 0.65
N ALA A 563 -30.46 -13.78 -0.49
CA ALA A 563 -29.52 -12.99 -1.28
C ALA A 563 -30.11 -11.65 -1.81
N LYS A 564 -31.44 -11.50 -1.84
CA LYS A 564 -32.13 -10.24 -2.23
C LYS A 564 -32.19 -9.21 -1.09
N LEU A 565 -31.78 -9.55 0.13
CA LEU A 565 -31.71 -8.60 1.25
C LEU A 565 -30.42 -7.77 1.13
N ASP A 566 -30.57 -6.45 1.03
CA ASP A 566 -29.45 -5.56 0.70
C ASP A 566 -28.35 -5.56 1.77
N SER A 567 -28.72 -5.61 3.05
CA SER A 567 -27.79 -5.56 4.19
C SER A 567 -27.02 -6.85 4.47
N ILE A 568 -27.35 -7.96 3.80
CA ILE A 568 -26.51 -9.16 3.81
C ILE A 568 -25.34 -8.94 2.84
N ASN A 569 -24.11 -9.06 3.33
CA ASN A 569 -22.91 -9.06 2.49
C ASN A 569 -22.77 -10.41 1.77
N ARG A 570 -22.75 -11.50 2.53
CA ARG A 570 -22.54 -12.85 1.99
C ARG A 570 -23.27 -13.93 2.80
N ILE A 571 -23.50 -15.09 2.18
CA ILE A 571 -24.13 -16.26 2.80
C ILE A 571 -23.13 -17.42 2.77
N GLU A 572 -22.76 -17.93 3.95
CA GLU A 572 -21.78 -19.00 4.16
C GLU A 572 -22.46 -20.29 4.64
N ARG A 573 -22.00 -21.48 4.22
CA ARG A 573 -22.41 -22.77 4.82
C ARG A 573 -21.82 -22.87 6.22
N VAL A 574 -22.61 -23.27 7.22
CA VAL A 574 -22.07 -23.57 8.55
C VAL A 574 -21.44 -24.97 8.54
N HIS A 575 -20.12 -25.01 8.46
CA HIS A 575 -19.35 -26.22 8.73
C HIS A 575 -19.14 -26.39 10.25
N ALA A 576 -19.14 -27.63 10.74
CA ALA A 576 -18.89 -27.93 12.15
C ALA A 576 -17.42 -27.65 12.56
N ASP A 577 -17.23 -27.27 13.83
CA ASP A 577 -15.91 -27.10 14.45
C ASP A 577 -15.44 -28.44 15.03
N GLU A 578 -14.42 -29.02 14.42
CA GLU A 578 -13.76 -30.25 14.87
C GLU A 578 -12.62 -29.90 15.84
N ILE A 579 -12.38 -30.78 16.82
CA ILE A 579 -11.14 -30.73 17.59
C ILE A 579 -10.00 -31.15 16.65
N ALA A 580 -8.92 -30.37 16.51
CA ALA A 580 -7.87 -30.60 15.51
C ALA A 580 -6.87 -31.71 15.93
N ASN A 581 -7.43 -32.85 16.32
CA ASN A 581 -6.90 -33.66 17.41
C ASN A 581 -7.07 -35.17 17.23
N ASP A 582 -6.10 -35.78 16.58
CA ASP A 582 -5.53 -37.07 16.98
C ASP A 582 -4.14 -36.92 17.67
N LYS A 583 -3.78 -35.64 17.99
CA LYS A 583 -3.16 -35.12 19.25
C LYS A 583 -1.80 -34.25 19.22
N ALA A 584 -0.56 -34.60 19.73
CA ALA A 584 0.89 -34.15 19.36
C ALA A 584 2.03 -34.09 20.45
N ARG A 585 3.38 -34.26 20.17
CA ARG A 585 4.63 -33.63 20.82
C ARG A 585 5.98 -34.37 20.59
N GLY A 586 7.11 -33.68 20.84
CA GLY A 586 8.24 -34.27 21.59
C GLY A 586 9.51 -33.41 21.77
N THR A 587 9.75 -32.38 20.95
CA THR A 587 11.11 -31.80 20.83
C THR A 587 11.15 -30.33 20.32
N LEU A 588 11.18 -29.32 21.22
CA LEU A 588 11.22 -27.88 20.83
C LEU A 588 12.59 -27.20 21.01
N LEU A 589 13.58 -27.93 21.54
CA LEU A 589 14.71 -27.35 22.29
C LEU A 589 16.06 -27.84 21.77
N MET A 590 16.29 -27.74 20.47
CA MET A 590 17.55 -28.18 19.83
C MET A 590 17.98 -27.21 18.73
N MET A 591 19.24 -26.76 18.78
CA MET A 591 19.91 -26.21 17.59
C MET A 591 20.18 -27.35 16.59
N ALA A 592 20.35 -27.03 15.30
CA ALA A 592 20.68 -28.03 14.30
C ALA A 592 22.14 -28.51 14.44
N GLY A 593 22.35 -29.81 14.19
CA GLY A 593 23.63 -30.51 14.36
C GLY A 593 23.53 -31.72 15.31
N ASP A 594 23.61 -32.92 14.73
CA ASP A 594 24.11 -34.17 15.33
C ASP A 594 23.67 -34.55 16.76
N GLY A 595 22.37 -34.76 16.95
CA GLY A 595 21.86 -35.88 17.76
C GLY A 595 22.08 -35.89 19.28
N GLY A 596 22.66 -34.84 19.87
CA GLY A 596 22.85 -34.71 21.31
C GLY A 596 21.72 -33.95 22.00
N MET A 597 21.05 -34.55 23.00
CA MET A 597 20.06 -33.84 23.81
C MET A 597 20.69 -32.67 24.58
N ALA A 598 20.27 -31.45 24.27
CA ALA A 598 20.24 -30.35 25.22
C ALA A 598 18.85 -30.28 25.87
N MET A 599 18.78 -29.82 27.13
CA MET A 599 17.56 -29.16 27.60
C MET A 599 17.50 -27.75 27.01
N SER A 600 16.37 -27.06 27.20
CA SER A 600 16.26 -25.61 26.97
C SER A 600 17.50 -24.88 27.51
N SER A 601 18.20 -24.13 26.65
CA SER A 601 19.24 -23.21 27.13
C SER A 601 18.63 -21.91 27.66
N SER A 602 17.40 -21.59 27.23
CA SER A 602 16.59 -20.52 27.79
C SER A 602 16.33 -20.71 29.29
N THR A 603 16.58 -19.64 30.04
CA THR A 603 16.30 -19.48 31.47
C THR A 603 14.84 -19.12 31.76
N TYR A 604 14.08 -18.72 30.73
CA TYR A 604 12.66 -18.32 30.83
C TYR A 604 11.75 -19.53 30.95
N GLN A 605 10.63 -19.38 31.66
CA GLN A 605 9.65 -20.45 31.93
C GLN A 605 8.19 -20.00 31.77
N GLY A 606 7.95 -18.80 31.25
CA GLY A 606 6.65 -18.14 31.16
C GLY A 606 6.27 -17.34 32.42
N GLU A 607 7.23 -16.95 33.26
CA GLU A 607 6.95 -16.23 34.51
C GLU A 607 6.24 -14.89 34.24
N GLY A 608 5.21 -14.60 35.05
CA GLY A 608 4.34 -13.42 34.89
C GLY A 608 3.32 -13.54 33.73
N GLN A 609 3.46 -14.53 32.85
CA GLN A 609 2.63 -14.65 31.67
C GLN A 609 1.41 -15.54 31.90
N ILE A 610 0.26 -15.12 31.34
CA ILE A 610 -0.99 -15.88 31.36
C ILE A 610 -1.36 -16.26 29.92
N VAL A 611 -1.78 -17.52 29.72
CA VAL A 611 -2.29 -18.03 28.43
C VAL A 611 -3.77 -18.40 28.59
N CYS A 612 -4.65 -17.82 27.78
CA CYS A 612 -6.02 -18.29 27.64
C CYS A 612 -6.07 -19.49 26.69
N ILE A 613 -6.89 -20.49 27.03
CA ILE A 613 -7.03 -21.73 26.27
C ILE A 613 -8.53 -22.02 26.12
N ALA A 614 -9.03 -21.93 24.87
CA ALA A 614 -10.42 -22.25 24.53
C ALA A 614 -10.51 -23.69 23.99
N ASP A 615 -11.08 -24.59 24.79
CA ASP A 615 -11.04 -26.03 24.53
C ASP A 615 -12.18 -26.79 25.25
N THR A 616 -12.18 -28.12 25.27
CA THR A 616 -13.19 -28.97 25.92
C THR A 616 -13.31 -28.73 27.43
N GLY A 617 -12.24 -28.30 28.12
CA GLY A 617 -12.24 -27.99 29.55
C GLY A 617 -10.90 -28.28 30.21
N ILE A 618 -10.89 -28.43 31.54
CA ILE A 618 -9.69 -28.83 32.30
C ILE A 618 -10.02 -29.77 33.46
N ASP A 619 -9.49 -31.00 33.40
CA ASP A 619 -9.61 -32.06 34.40
C ASP A 619 -11.03 -32.16 34.98
N ARG A 620 -11.22 -31.91 36.28
CA ARG A 620 -12.52 -31.93 36.97
C ARG A 620 -13.23 -30.58 37.03
N GLY A 621 -12.83 -29.61 36.22
CA GLY A 621 -13.38 -28.26 36.16
C GLY A 621 -13.00 -27.36 37.35
N LYS A 622 -12.04 -27.79 38.18
CA LYS A 622 -11.72 -27.15 39.47
C LYS A 622 -10.29 -26.62 39.54
N LYS A 623 -10.15 -25.42 40.11
CA LYS A 623 -8.89 -24.81 40.53
C LYS A 623 -8.52 -25.28 41.93
N SER A 624 -7.23 -25.54 42.17
CA SER A 624 -6.72 -25.88 43.51
C SER A 624 -7.01 -24.76 44.52
N THR A 625 -7.55 -25.15 45.68
CA THR A 625 -7.84 -24.32 46.84
C THR A 625 -6.71 -24.31 47.88
N GLY A 626 -5.68 -25.15 47.72
CA GLY A 626 -4.48 -25.15 48.58
C GLY A 626 -3.61 -26.42 48.45
N PRO A 627 -2.49 -26.50 49.19
CA PRO A 627 -1.46 -27.55 49.02
C PRO A 627 -1.86 -28.99 49.41
N SER A 628 -3.13 -29.22 49.77
CA SER A 628 -3.69 -30.55 50.05
C SER A 628 -4.90 -30.87 49.16
N ASP A 629 -5.22 -29.99 48.22
CA ASP A 629 -6.33 -30.15 47.29
C ASP A 629 -5.96 -31.12 46.16
N THR A 630 -6.72 -32.21 46.07
CA THR A 630 -6.56 -33.26 45.04
C THR A 630 -7.61 -33.16 43.93
N GLU A 631 -8.54 -32.20 43.99
CA GLU A 631 -9.58 -31.98 42.99
C GLU A 631 -9.03 -31.37 41.70
N CYS A 632 -7.92 -30.63 41.78
CA CYS A 632 -7.10 -30.19 40.65
C CYS A 632 -6.11 -31.29 40.23
N HIS A 633 -5.82 -31.43 38.93
CA HIS A 633 -4.77 -32.34 38.46
C HIS A 633 -3.38 -31.85 38.91
N PRO A 634 -2.47 -32.70 39.43
CA PRO A 634 -1.18 -32.27 39.98
C PRO A 634 -0.34 -31.40 39.03
N ALA A 635 -0.41 -31.68 37.72
CA ALA A 635 0.26 -30.89 36.68
C ALA A 635 -0.05 -29.38 36.72
N PHE A 636 -1.19 -28.95 37.28
CA PHE A 636 -1.63 -27.54 37.32
C PHE A 636 -1.60 -26.91 38.71
N GLU A 637 -0.94 -27.54 39.69
CA GLU A 637 -0.84 -26.98 41.04
C GLU A 637 -0.31 -25.53 40.99
N ASN A 638 -1.10 -24.59 41.52
CA ASN A 638 -0.88 -23.13 41.49
C ASN A 638 -0.82 -22.44 40.09
N ARG A 639 -1.10 -23.16 38.99
CA ARG A 639 -1.02 -22.63 37.61
C ARG A 639 -2.35 -22.15 37.02
N ILE A 640 -3.49 -22.55 37.58
CA ILE A 640 -4.80 -22.10 37.08
C ILE A 640 -5.08 -20.68 37.57
N PHE A 641 -5.06 -19.69 36.67
CA PHE A 641 -5.49 -18.33 36.94
C PHE A 641 -7.02 -18.29 37.13
N ALA A 642 -7.77 -18.69 36.10
CA ALA A 642 -9.23 -18.70 36.08
C ALA A 642 -9.78 -19.88 35.26
N ILE A 643 -11.04 -20.22 35.49
CA ILE A 643 -11.80 -21.21 34.72
C ILE A 643 -13.15 -20.58 34.36
N GLU A 644 -13.62 -20.83 33.14
CA GLU A 644 -14.90 -20.40 32.59
C GLU A 644 -15.51 -21.56 31.78
N SER A 645 -16.83 -21.61 31.67
CA SER A 645 -17.55 -22.53 30.76
C SER A 645 -18.63 -21.76 30.02
N LEU A 646 -18.69 -21.94 28.70
CA LEU A 646 -19.52 -21.13 27.80
C LEU A 646 -20.86 -21.80 27.46
N HIS A 647 -20.98 -23.12 27.66
CA HIS A 647 -22.19 -23.90 27.32
C HIS A 647 -22.77 -24.72 28.47
N LYS A 648 -21.94 -25.11 29.45
CA LYS A 648 -22.40 -25.85 30.61
C LYS A 648 -22.39 -24.94 31.83
N VAL A 649 -23.54 -24.78 32.49
CA VAL A 649 -23.64 -23.99 33.72
C VAL A 649 -22.76 -24.61 34.81
N ASP A 650 -21.79 -23.85 35.30
CA ASP A 650 -20.83 -24.21 36.37
C ASP A 650 -20.02 -25.51 36.19
N ASP A 651 -20.00 -26.12 34.99
CA ASP A 651 -19.17 -27.28 34.67
C ASP A 651 -18.14 -26.96 33.57
N ALA A 652 -16.86 -26.99 33.92
CA ALA A 652 -15.73 -26.90 33.00
C ALA A 652 -14.89 -28.21 32.97
N SER A 653 -15.46 -29.32 33.44
CA SER A 653 -14.79 -30.63 33.46
C SER A 653 -14.58 -31.18 32.06
N ASP A 654 -13.38 -31.70 31.84
CA ASP A 654 -12.93 -32.21 30.56
C ASP A 654 -13.27 -33.70 30.43
N THR A 655 -14.52 -33.98 30.06
CA THR A 655 -15.01 -35.33 29.77
C THR A 655 -14.50 -35.90 28.44
N HIS A 656 -13.60 -35.21 27.75
CA HIS A 656 -12.90 -35.68 26.53
C HIS A 656 -11.41 -35.98 26.77
N GLY A 657 -10.79 -35.35 27.78
CA GLY A 657 -9.35 -35.40 28.04
C GLY A 657 -8.49 -34.57 27.09
N HIS A 658 -9.10 -33.78 26.21
CA HIS A 658 -8.39 -32.98 25.21
C HIS A 658 -7.82 -31.70 25.82
N GLY A 659 -8.68 -30.81 26.32
CA GLY A 659 -8.29 -29.51 26.86
C GLY A 659 -7.33 -29.60 28.04
N THR A 660 -7.46 -30.64 28.89
CA THR A 660 -6.48 -30.94 29.94
C THR A 660 -5.08 -31.18 29.37
N HIS A 661 -4.99 -31.91 28.26
CA HIS A 661 -3.73 -32.24 27.63
C HIS A 661 -3.14 -31.04 26.90
N VAL A 662 -3.97 -30.23 26.22
CA VAL A 662 -3.59 -28.91 25.67
C VAL A 662 -3.02 -28.01 26.78
N CYS A 663 -3.74 -27.85 27.89
CA CYS A 663 -3.33 -27.04 29.04
C CYS A 663 -1.97 -27.48 29.62
N ALA A 664 -1.76 -28.78 29.81
CA ALA A 664 -0.49 -29.30 30.35
C ALA A 664 0.67 -29.13 29.38
N SER A 665 0.38 -29.02 28.08
CA SER A 665 1.38 -28.79 27.04
C SER A 665 1.88 -27.34 27.02
N VAL A 666 1.03 -26.39 27.43
CA VAL A 666 1.46 -25.02 27.75
C VAL A 666 2.27 -25.01 29.05
N CYS A 667 1.64 -25.30 30.19
CA CYS A 667 2.18 -24.96 31.52
C CYS A 667 2.36 -26.13 32.50
N GLY A 668 1.95 -27.35 32.14
CA GLY A 668 1.92 -28.47 33.09
C GLY A 668 3.28 -28.79 33.70
N SER A 669 3.33 -29.33 34.91
CA SER A 669 4.58 -29.83 35.51
C SER A 669 4.32 -30.95 36.52
N GLY A 670 4.94 -32.11 36.30
CA GLY A 670 4.82 -33.25 37.20
C GLY A 670 5.73 -34.41 36.82
N ILE A 671 5.44 -35.59 37.37
CA ILE A 671 6.20 -36.83 37.15
C ILE A 671 5.29 -37.85 36.48
N TYR A 672 5.78 -38.45 35.39
CA TYR A 672 5.23 -39.67 34.80
C TYR A 672 6.01 -40.87 35.33
N LYS A 673 5.29 -41.90 35.78
CA LYS A 673 5.89 -43.11 36.37
C LYS A 673 5.90 -44.23 35.34
N ASP A 674 7.02 -44.40 34.63
CA ASP A 674 7.18 -45.53 33.72
C ASP A 674 7.71 -46.76 34.49
N PRO A 675 7.00 -47.91 34.48
CA PRO A 675 7.47 -49.14 35.10
C PRO A 675 8.84 -49.64 34.62
N ASP A 676 9.26 -49.31 33.39
CA ASP A 676 10.52 -49.79 32.81
C ASP A 676 11.65 -48.75 32.85
N HIS A 677 11.32 -47.46 33.01
CA HIS A 677 12.27 -46.34 32.92
C HIS A 677 12.32 -45.45 34.18
N GLY A 678 11.45 -45.68 35.17
CA GLY A 678 11.38 -44.94 36.42
C GLY A 678 10.58 -43.64 36.34
N GLU A 679 10.88 -42.70 37.24
CA GLU A 679 10.23 -41.40 37.30
C GLU A 679 10.80 -40.43 36.26
N ILE A 680 9.97 -40.06 35.29
CA ILE A 680 10.33 -39.14 34.20
C ILE A 680 9.65 -37.78 34.46
N PRO A 681 10.41 -36.67 34.55
CA PRO A 681 9.81 -35.34 34.64
C PRO A 681 9.11 -34.99 33.33
N VAL A 682 7.87 -34.51 33.43
CA VAL A 682 7.07 -34.06 32.29
C VAL A 682 6.60 -32.63 32.57
N GLN A 683 6.95 -31.73 31.65
CA GLN A 683 6.66 -30.30 31.73
C GLN A 683 6.04 -29.80 30.41
N GLY A 684 5.27 -28.71 30.47
CA GLY A 684 4.86 -27.93 29.31
C GLY A 684 6.04 -27.22 28.65
N THR A 685 5.79 -26.29 27.73
CA THR A 685 6.85 -25.40 27.22
C THR A 685 7.13 -24.23 28.18
N ALA A 686 6.13 -23.79 28.94
CA ALA A 686 6.20 -22.65 29.85
C ALA A 686 5.70 -23.02 31.27
N PRO A 687 6.45 -23.84 32.03
CA PRO A 687 5.98 -24.44 33.30
C PRO A 687 5.81 -23.47 34.49
N ALA A 688 6.21 -22.21 34.34
CA ALA A 688 5.96 -21.13 35.30
C ALA A 688 4.85 -20.14 34.86
N SER A 689 4.30 -20.31 33.64
CA SER A 689 3.11 -19.56 33.21
C SER A 689 1.84 -20.02 33.92
N GLN A 690 0.86 -19.13 33.98
CA GLN A 690 -0.50 -19.46 34.41
C GLN A 690 -1.44 -19.61 33.21
N ILE A 691 -2.56 -20.30 33.42
CA ILE A 691 -3.58 -20.52 32.38
C ILE A 691 -4.97 -20.02 32.82
N MET A 692 -5.68 -19.40 31.87
CA MET A 692 -7.14 -19.29 31.92
C MET A 692 -7.72 -20.35 30.99
N VAL A 693 -8.74 -21.08 31.43
CA VAL A 693 -9.40 -22.09 30.60
C VAL A 693 -10.84 -21.69 30.33
N GLN A 694 -11.21 -21.65 29.05
CA GLN A 694 -12.57 -21.44 28.56
C GLN A 694 -13.10 -22.76 28.02
N SER A 695 -13.93 -23.45 28.79
CA SER A 695 -14.60 -24.68 28.36
C SER A 695 -15.68 -24.34 27.32
N ILE A 696 -15.43 -24.74 26.08
CA ILE A 696 -16.36 -24.65 24.95
C ILE A 696 -16.95 -26.03 24.59
N ALA A 697 -16.91 -27.02 25.50
CA ALA A 697 -17.60 -28.29 25.29
C ALA A 697 -19.11 -28.13 25.42
N LYS A 698 -19.87 -28.65 24.46
CA LYS A 698 -21.33 -28.80 24.57
C LYS A 698 -21.70 -29.80 25.68
N PRO A 699 -22.92 -29.75 26.25
CA PRO A 699 -23.38 -30.72 27.24
C PRO A 699 -23.39 -32.17 26.70
N GLU A 700 -24.08 -32.39 25.57
CA GLU A 700 -23.96 -33.57 24.69
C GLU A 700 -24.33 -33.14 23.24
N PRO A 701 -23.82 -33.81 22.19
CA PRO A 701 -22.72 -34.79 22.22
C PRO A 701 -21.40 -34.15 22.70
N ARG A 702 -20.37 -34.97 22.99
CA ARG A 702 -18.99 -34.53 23.30
C ARG A 702 -18.30 -33.80 22.13
N GLN A 703 -18.79 -32.63 21.77
CA GLN A 703 -18.32 -31.76 20.68
C GLN A 703 -18.02 -30.35 21.19
N LEU A 704 -17.31 -29.57 20.37
CA LEU A 704 -17.12 -28.15 20.62
C LEU A 704 -18.36 -27.34 20.22
N GLY A 705 -18.62 -26.29 20.99
CA GLY A 705 -19.44 -25.14 20.62
C GLY A 705 -18.54 -23.91 20.56
N VAL A 706 -17.84 -23.71 19.44
CA VAL A 706 -17.12 -22.45 19.21
C VAL A 706 -18.18 -21.32 19.14
N PRO A 707 -18.04 -20.21 19.88
CA PRO A 707 -19.02 -19.13 19.86
C PRO A 707 -19.25 -18.53 18.46
N ALA A 708 -20.44 -17.96 18.26
CA ALA A 708 -20.84 -17.39 16.99
C ALA A 708 -20.12 -16.06 16.67
N ASP A 709 -19.71 -15.32 17.71
CA ASP A 709 -18.87 -14.12 17.68
C ASP A 709 -17.64 -14.37 18.58
N LEU A 710 -16.44 -14.49 17.97
CA LEU A 710 -15.22 -14.76 18.72
C LEU A 710 -14.68 -13.51 19.40
N SER A 711 -14.88 -12.35 18.78
CA SER A 711 -14.37 -11.06 19.26
C SER A 711 -14.98 -10.73 20.63
N LYS A 712 -16.30 -10.90 20.76
CA LYS A 712 -17.09 -10.63 21.95
C LYS A 712 -17.06 -11.77 22.97
N ASP A 713 -17.47 -12.97 22.56
CA ASP A 713 -17.80 -14.05 23.49
C ASP A 713 -16.57 -14.91 23.89
N LEU A 714 -15.46 -14.78 23.16
CA LEU A 714 -14.23 -15.53 23.43
C LEU A 714 -13.06 -14.62 23.84
N PHE A 715 -12.71 -13.61 23.03
CA PHE A 715 -11.45 -12.86 23.17
C PHE A 715 -11.51 -11.63 24.10
N ALA A 716 -12.62 -10.87 24.11
CA ALA A 716 -12.73 -9.61 24.87
C ALA A 716 -12.52 -9.79 26.38
N LYS A 717 -13.09 -10.86 26.98
CA LYS A 717 -12.99 -11.11 28.42
C LYS A 717 -11.55 -11.44 28.86
N PRO A 718 -10.82 -12.39 28.24
CA PRO A 718 -9.39 -12.58 28.49
C PRO A 718 -8.57 -11.29 28.31
N TYR A 719 -8.80 -10.51 27.24
CA TYR A 719 -8.06 -9.26 27.02
C TYR A 719 -8.26 -8.26 28.16
N ASN A 720 -9.51 -8.07 28.61
CA ASN A 720 -9.85 -7.18 29.71
C ASN A 720 -9.34 -7.66 31.08
N LEU A 721 -9.02 -8.94 31.23
CA LEU A 721 -8.32 -9.51 32.40
C LEU A 721 -6.79 -9.36 32.33
N GLY A 722 -6.25 -8.65 31.33
CA GLY A 722 -4.81 -8.47 31.13
C GLY A 722 -4.11 -9.63 30.40
N ILE A 723 -4.86 -10.65 29.96
CA ILE A 723 -4.30 -11.80 29.24
C ILE A 723 -3.97 -11.37 27.80
N ARG A 724 -2.85 -11.84 27.27
CA ARG A 724 -2.34 -11.46 25.93
C ARG A 724 -2.03 -12.60 24.98
N ILE A 725 -2.16 -13.85 25.43
CA ILE A 725 -1.92 -15.04 24.62
C ILE A 725 -3.20 -15.87 24.64
N HIS A 726 -3.69 -16.27 23.46
CA HIS A 726 -4.92 -17.07 23.31
C HIS A 726 -4.67 -18.26 22.39
N SER A 727 -4.75 -19.48 22.93
CA SER A 727 -4.49 -20.73 22.19
C SER A 727 -5.81 -21.45 21.87
N ASN A 728 -5.97 -21.85 20.62
CA ASN A 728 -7.19 -22.46 20.08
C ASN A 728 -6.84 -23.77 19.36
N SER A 729 -7.06 -24.89 20.03
CA SER A 729 -6.68 -26.23 19.55
C SER A 729 -7.84 -26.92 18.81
N TRP A 730 -8.46 -26.20 17.89
CA TRP A 730 -9.63 -26.61 17.11
C TRP A 730 -9.60 -25.99 15.70
N ALA A 731 -10.32 -26.61 14.76
CA ALA A 731 -10.37 -26.18 13.36
C ALA A 731 -11.70 -26.57 12.71
N LYS A 732 -12.08 -25.89 11.61
CA LYS A 732 -13.25 -26.31 10.83
C LYS A 732 -13.03 -27.67 10.18
N GLY A 733 -13.96 -28.60 10.41
CA GLY A 733 -14.04 -29.86 9.71
C GLY A 733 -14.35 -29.66 8.23
N TRP A 734 -13.88 -30.57 7.37
CA TRP A 734 -14.22 -30.57 5.94
C TRP A 734 -14.12 -31.96 5.30
N SER A 735 -14.79 -32.12 4.15
CA SER A 735 -14.98 -33.40 3.45
C SER A 735 -14.38 -33.39 2.05
N ASP A 736 -14.18 -34.57 1.45
CA ASP A 736 -13.76 -34.71 0.04
C ASP A 736 -14.83 -34.28 -0.99
N VAL A 737 -15.99 -33.82 -0.50
CA VAL A 737 -17.08 -33.21 -1.29
C VAL A 737 -16.99 -31.68 -1.21
N ASP A 738 -16.92 -31.10 -0.01
CA ASP A 738 -16.83 -29.64 0.20
C ASP A 738 -15.47 -29.06 -0.24
N GLY A 739 -14.38 -29.82 -0.05
CA GLY A 739 -13.01 -29.30 -0.08
C GLY A 739 -12.72 -28.35 1.09
N GLN A 740 -11.64 -27.57 1.01
CA GLN A 740 -11.33 -26.57 2.04
C GLN A 740 -12.45 -25.51 2.15
N PRO A 741 -12.94 -25.20 3.37
CA PRO A 741 -13.79 -24.04 3.61
C PRO A 741 -13.03 -22.72 3.40
N ASP A 742 -13.70 -21.75 2.80
CA ASP A 742 -13.15 -20.41 2.52
C ASP A 742 -12.84 -19.60 3.80
N TYR A 743 -12.13 -18.49 3.63
CA TYR A 743 -12.01 -17.48 4.71
C TYR A 743 -13.41 -16.99 5.08
N ASN A 744 -13.79 -17.15 6.35
CA ASN A 744 -15.17 -17.04 6.81
C ASN A 744 -15.30 -16.04 7.99
N GLU A 745 -16.48 -16.00 8.62
CA GLU A 745 -16.71 -15.08 9.72
C GLU A 745 -15.82 -15.29 10.98
N GLN A 746 -15.40 -16.52 11.28
CA GLN A 746 -14.43 -16.75 12.37
C GLN A 746 -13.07 -16.11 12.07
N ALA A 747 -12.59 -16.24 10.82
CA ALA A 747 -11.35 -15.59 10.40
C ALA A 747 -11.48 -14.06 10.40
N THR A 748 -12.64 -13.57 9.96
CA THR A 748 -13.02 -12.14 10.00
C THR A 748 -12.99 -11.61 11.44
N ASN A 749 -13.51 -12.36 12.41
CA ASN A 749 -13.52 -11.99 13.84
C ASN A 749 -12.12 -11.96 14.46
N ILE A 750 -11.26 -12.92 14.10
CA ILE A 750 -9.85 -12.97 14.54
C ILE A 750 -9.08 -11.75 14.02
N ASP A 751 -9.19 -11.47 12.72
CA ASP A 751 -8.45 -10.38 12.10
C ASP A 751 -8.97 -9.01 12.57
N ARG A 752 -10.29 -8.84 12.65
CA ARG A 752 -10.98 -7.64 13.19
C ARG A 752 -10.64 -7.37 14.65
N PHE A 753 -10.50 -8.40 15.50
CA PHE A 753 -10.14 -8.19 16.90
C PHE A 753 -8.72 -7.61 17.05
N VAL A 754 -7.74 -8.15 16.32
CA VAL A 754 -6.34 -7.67 16.40
C VAL A 754 -6.20 -6.28 15.75
N TYR A 755 -6.72 -6.08 14.54
CA TYR A 755 -6.53 -4.85 13.75
C TYR A 755 -7.45 -3.69 14.17
N GLY A 756 -8.60 -3.98 14.78
CA GLY A 756 -9.67 -3.01 15.02
C GLY A 756 -10.47 -2.65 13.76
N SER A 757 -11.31 -1.63 13.87
CA SER A 757 -12.10 -1.05 12.77
C SER A 757 -11.35 0.11 12.07
N THR A 758 -11.65 0.37 10.80
CA THR A 758 -11.09 1.53 10.08
C THR A 758 -11.74 2.84 10.55
N ALA A 759 -10.95 3.92 10.58
CA ALA A 759 -11.39 5.26 11.05
C ALA A 759 -12.47 5.95 10.18
N ALA A 760 -12.96 5.31 9.11
CA ALA A 760 -14.11 5.78 8.33
C ALA A 760 -15.44 5.15 8.81
N SER A 761 -15.36 3.99 9.49
CA SER A 761 -16.50 3.42 10.21
C SER A 761 -16.68 4.08 11.58
N LEU A 762 -17.88 4.00 12.15
CA LEU A 762 -18.33 4.77 13.33
C LEU A 762 -17.29 4.79 14.46
N GLU A 763 -16.95 5.99 14.91
CA GLU A 763 -15.80 6.27 15.79
C GLU A 763 -15.73 5.32 17.01
N GLY A 764 -14.68 4.50 17.05
CA GLY A 764 -14.28 3.77 18.26
C GLY A 764 -15.02 2.48 18.60
N GLN A 765 -15.89 1.94 17.75
CA GLN A 765 -16.63 0.70 18.07
C GLN A 765 -15.73 -0.53 18.29
N PHE A 766 -14.66 -0.70 17.51
CA PHE A 766 -13.69 -1.80 17.67
C PHE A 766 -12.25 -1.26 17.72
N PRO A 767 -11.71 -0.94 18.90
CA PRO A 767 -10.32 -0.50 19.04
C PRO A 767 -9.33 -1.64 18.68
N PRO A 768 -8.09 -1.32 18.30
CA PRO A 768 -7.07 -2.31 17.97
C PRO A 768 -6.55 -3.03 19.22
N HIS A 769 -6.40 -4.35 19.10
CA HIS A 769 -5.78 -5.24 20.09
C HIS A 769 -4.47 -5.82 19.53
N GLU A 770 -3.63 -4.96 18.96
CA GLU A 770 -2.35 -5.34 18.33
C GLU A 770 -1.37 -6.05 19.29
N ASP A 771 -1.55 -5.96 20.61
CA ASP A 771 -0.79 -6.70 21.63
C ASP A 771 -1.41 -8.07 22.00
N PHE A 772 -2.43 -8.56 21.29
CA PHE A 772 -3.12 -9.83 21.56
C PHE A 772 -2.74 -10.93 20.55
N ILE A 773 -2.06 -11.97 21.04
CA ILE A 773 -1.53 -13.07 20.22
C ILE A 773 -2.52 -14.23 20.19
N ILE A 774 -3.17 -14.43 19.04
CA ILE A 774 -4.08 -15.55 18.79
C ILE A 774 -3.33 -16.67 18.05
N LEU A 775 -3.36 -17.89 18.59
CA LEU A 775 -2.82 -19.10 17.95
C LEU A 775 -3.95 -20.07 17.58
N LEU A 776 -3.89 -20.63 16.37
CA LEU A 776 -4.85 -21.59 15.80
C LEU A 776 -4.13 -22.89 15.37
N ALA A 777 -4.78 -24.03 15.56
CA ALA A 777 -4.35 -25.29 14.96
C ALA A 777 -4.66 -25.31 13.44
N ALA A 778 -3.74 -25.82 12.62
CA ALA A 778 -3.94 -25.84 11.16
C ALA A 778 -5.05 -26.80 10.69
N GLY A 779 -5.30 -27.89 11.43
CA GLY A 779 -6.20 -28.99 11.06
C GLY A 779 -5.44 -30.31 10.82
N ASN A 780 -6.17 -31.43 10.80
CA ASN A 780 -5.61 -32.79 10.65
C ASN A 780 -6.15 -33.52 9.42
N ASN A 781 -6.55 -32.80 8.37
CA ASN A 781 -7.33 -33.39 7.26
C ASN A 781 -6.49 -33.80 6.05
N ALA A 782 -5.17 -33.61 6.08
CA ALA A 782 -4.31 -33.78 4.90
C ALA A 782 -4.16 -35.21 4.38
N ASN A 783 -4.49 -36.20 5.21
CA ASN A 783 -4.48 -37.62 4.86
C ASN A 783 -5.82 -38.13 4.30
N ARG A 784 -6.93 -37.38 4.45
CA ARG A 784 -8.27 -37.80 4.00
C ARG A 784 -8.32 -37.99 2.46
N THR A 785 -7.68 -37.07 1.73
CA THR A 785 -7.93 -36.89 0.30
C THR A 785 -7.36 -37.94 -0.64
N GLY A 786 -6.30 -38.67 -0.25
CA GLY A 786 -5.58 -39.66 -1.05
C GLY A 786 -4.89 -39.16 -2.34
N ASN A 787 -5.29 -38.00 -2.86
CA ASN A 787 -4.82 -37.37 -4.08
C ASN A 787 -4.55 -35.88 -3.80
N ARG A 788 -3.26 -35.52 -3.69
CA ARG A 788 -2.81 -34.16 -3.38
C ARG A 788 -3.01 -33.18 -4.53
N GLU A 789 -3.05 -33.64 -5.78
CA GLU A 789 -3.28 -32.79 -6.96
C GLU A 789 -4.72 -32.28 -7.02
N LYS A 790 -5.69 -33.06 -6.52
CA LYS A 790 -7.12 -32.66 -6.46
C LYS A 790 -7.38 -31.58 -5.39
N PHE A 791 -6.60 -31.56 -4.31
CA PHE A 791 -6.83 -30.69 -3.15
C PHE A 791 -5.52 -30.04 -2.68
N PRO A 792 -5.03 -29.01 -3.39
CA PRO A 792 -3.78 -28.33 -3.07
C PRO A 792 -3.87 -27.49 -1.78
N SER A 793 -5.06 -27.18 -1.25
CA SER A 793 -5.29 -26.34 -0.07
C SER A 793 -6.11 -27.09 0.97
N GLN A 794 -5.67 -27.11 2.24
CA GLN A 794 -6.21 -28.00 3.28
C GLN A 794 -6.41 -27.33 4.67
N ILE A 795 -6.27 -26.01 4.76
CA ILE A 795 -6.29 -25.21 6.01
C ILE A 795 -7.73 -24.91 6.45
N GLY A 796 -8.08 -25.08 7.73
CA GLY A 796 -9.42 -24.71 8.23
C GLY A 796 -9.68 -23.19 8.18
N ALA A 797 -10.93 -22.75 8.00
CA ALA A 797 -11.28 -21.34 7.78
C ALA A 797 -10.70 -20.36 8.83
N ALA A 798 -10.92 -20.60 10.13
CA ALA A 798 -10.32 -19.78 11.20
C ALA A 798 -8.78 -19.78 11.18
N ALA A 799 -8.17 -20.90 10.78
CA ALA A 799 -6.73 -21.04 10.59
C ALA A 799 -6.20 -20.33 9.33
N ALA A 800 -7.09 -19.81 8.47
CA ALA A 800 -6.77 -18.91 7.36
C ALA A 800 -6.81 -17.41 7.75
N ALA A 801 -7.08 -17.06 9.01
CA ALA A 801 -6.94 -15.69 9.51
C ALA A 801 -5.51 -15.16 9.33
N LYS A 802 -5.37 -13.88 8.96
CA LYS A 802 -4.07 -13.24 8.66
C LYS A 802 -3.31 -12.85 9.93
N ASN A 803 -4.02 -12.45 10.98
CA ASN A 803 -3.42 -11.89 12.19
C ASN A 803 -3.11 -12.97 13.26
N ALA A 804 -3.72 -14.15 13.15
CA ALA A 804 -3.35 -15.31 13.97
C ALA A 804 -2.03 -15.97 13.53
N ILE A 805 -1.44 -16.72 14.45
CA ILE A 805 -0.33 -17.66 14.21
C ILE A 805 -0.93 -19.05 14.04
N THR A 806 -0.91 -19.59 12.81
CA THR A 806 -1.42 -20.93 12.52
C THR A 806 -0.30 -21.96 12.65
N VAL A 807 -0.55 -23.02 13.42
CA VAL A 807 0.47 -24.01 13.80
C VAL A 807 0.15 -25.38 13.21
N GLY A 808 1.06 -25.90 12.39
CA GLY A 808 1.03 -27.27 11.89
C GLY A 808 1.89 -28.24 12.71
N ALA A 809 1.90 -29.50 12.31
CA ALA A 809 2.49 -30.61 13.05
C ALA A 809 3.65 -31.26 12.30
N CYS A 810 4.81 -31.43 12.96
CA CYS A 810 5.91 -32.29 12.49
C CYS A 810 6.01 -33.59 13.32
N GLY A 811 6.99 -34.45 13.08
CA GLY A 811 7.21 -35.62 13.95
C GLY A 811 7.82 -35.27 15.32
N SER A 812 8.42 -36.26 15.97
CA SER A 812 9.15 -36.04 17.22
C SER A 812 10.31 -37.04 17.42
N THR A 813 11.10 -36.86 18.48
CA THR A 813 12.14 -37.81 18.88
C THR A 813 11.61 -39.11 19.49
N ARG A 814 10.31 -39.23 19.77
CA ARG A 814 9.73 -40.47 20.33
C ARG A 814 9.45 -41.50 19.23
N PRO A 815 9.73 -42.81 19.45
CA PRO A 815 9.35 -43.86 18.51
C PRO A 815 7.84 -43.83 18.28
N ASN A 816 7.44 -43.81 17.01
CA ASN A 816 6.06 -43.64 16.61
C ASN A 816 5.74 -44.48 15.36
N ASN A 817 4.47 -44.78 15.15
CA ASN A 817 3.97 -45.45 13.95
C ASN A 817 2.83 -44.65 13.32
N ALA A 818 3.16 -43.88 12.26
CA ALA A 818 2.33 -42.92 11.52
C ALA A 818 1.76 -41.75 12.36
N TRP A 819 1.16 -42.04 13.51
CA TRP A 819 0.54 -41.07 14.43
C TRP A 819 0.30 -41.64 15.85
N LYS A 820 0.92 -42.76 16.25
CA LYS A 820 0.81 -43.27 17.64
C LYS A 820 2.17 -43.46 18.28
N TYR A 821 2.24 -43.33 19.61
CA TYR A 821 3.41 -43.75 20.38
C TYR A 821 3.58 -45.27 20.28
N ASN A 822 4.81 -45.70 19.99
CA ASN A 822 5.19 -47.10 19.81
C ASN A 822 6.14 -47.50 20.95
N ASP A 823 5.75 -48.47 21.75
CA ASP A 823 6.44 -48.88 22.98
C ASP A 823 7.70 -49.73 22.75
N LYS A 824 7.93 -50.18 21.51
CA LYS A 824 9.08 -51.02 21.12
C LYS A 824 10.43 -50.35 21.46
N PRO A 825 11.22 -50.90 22.40
CA PRO A 825 12.46 -50.28 22.84
C PRO A 825 13.45 -50.04 21.68
N ARG A 826 14.01 -48.82 21.61
CA ARG A 826 14.98 -48.37 20.59
C ARG A 826 14.49 -48.41 19.13
N ALA A 827 13.18 -48.54 18.88
CA ALA A 827 12.64 -48.31 17.54
C ALA A 827 12.93 -46.87 17.07
N LYS A 828 13.13 -46.66 15.77
CA LYS A 828 13.17 -45.30 15.20
C LYS A 828 11.75 -44.74 15.10
N ALA A 829 11.63 -43.41 15.10
CA ALA A 829 10.41 -42.73 14.69
C ALA A 829 10.09 -43.04 13.22
N ALA A 830 8.81 -43.20 12.88
CA ALA A 830 8.35 -43.29 11.49
C ALA A 830 8.18 -41.90 10.87
N THR A 831 7.68 -40.94 11.66
CA THR A 831 7.69 -39.51 11.38
C THR A 831 8.66 -38.83 12.34
N GLY A 832 9.81 -38.37 11.85
CA GLY A 832 10.85 -37.71 12.62
C GLY A 832 10.59 -36.22 12.84
N ILE A 833 11.35 -35.61 13.76
CA ILE A 833 11.23 -34.18 14.15
C ILE A 833 11.32 -33.18 12.97
N ASN A 834 11.99 -33.56 11.87
CA ASN A 834 12.13 -32.74 10.66
C ASN A 834 11.02 -32.98 9.63
N ASP A 835 10.27 -34.08 9.76
CA ASP A 835 9.26 -34.50 8.79
C ASP A 835 7.90 -33.91 9.17
N THR A 836 7.15 -33.39 8.20
CA THR A 836 5.75 -32.99 8.40
C THR A 836 4.91 -34.21 8.78
N ALA A 837 4.00 -34.08 9.74
CA ALA A 837 3.10 -35.15 10.07
C ALA A 837 2.09 -35.41 8.93
N GLU A 838 1.73 -36.67 8.73
CA GLU A 838 0.94 -37.10 7.56
C GLU A 838 -0.42 -36.39 7.51
N PHE A 839 -1.14 -36.38 8.65
CA PHE A 839 -2.43 -35.72 8.82
C PHE A 839 -2.36 -34.18 8.78
N SER A 840 -1.21 -33.55 9.03
CA SER A 840 -1.12 -32.09 9.26
C SER A 840 -1.65 -31.33 8.06
N SER A 841 -2.68 -30.50 8.24
CA SER A 841 -3.22 -29.64 7.18
C SER A 841 -2.14 -28.75 6.58
N ARG A 842 -2.15 -28.67 5.25
CA ARG A 842 -1.17 -28.01 4.38
C ARG A 842 -1.79 -26.80 3.69
N GLY A 843 -0.97 -25.79 3.42
CA GLY A 843 -1.33 -24.64 2.61
C GLY A 843 -1.32 -24.93 1.11
N PRO A 844 -1.48 -23.88 0.26
CA PRO A 844 -1.82 -22.52 0.67
C PRO A 844 -3.23 -22.47 1.29
N THR A 845 -3.64 -21.34 1.86
CA THR A 845 -5.09 -21.10 2.04
C THR A 845 -5.79 -21.25 0.70
N LYS A 846 -6.99 -21.83 0.65
CA LYS A 846 -7.79 -21.94 -0.58
C LYS A 846 -7.75 -20.61 -1.34
N PRO A 847 -7.19 -20.58 -2.56
CA PRO A 847 -7.02 -19.34 -3.30
C PRO A 847 -8.39 -18.80 -3.70
N LEU A 848 -8.57 -17.49 -3.57
CA LEU A 848 -9.60 -16.83 -4.36
C LEU A 848 -9.16 -16.89 -5.83
N LYS A 849 -10.12 -17.21 -6.69
CA LYS A 849 -9.90 -17.47 -8.12
C LYS A 849 -9.19 -16.28 -8.78
N GLY A 850 -7.97 -16.52 -9.29
CA GLY A 850 -7.04 -15.48 -9.75
C GLY A 850 -5.89 -15.15 -8.80
N THR A 851 -5.70 -15.90 -7.71
CA THR A 851 -4.59 -15.74 -6.75
C THR A 851 -3.92 -17.08 -6.42
N ASP A 852 -2.70 -17.06 -5.88
CA ASP A 852 -1.95 -18.26 -5.48
C ASP A 852 -2.24 -18.75 -4.05
N GLY A 853 -2.92 -17.94 -3.24
CA GLY A 853 -3.25 -18.22 -1.84
C GLY A 853 -2.10 -17.95 -0.85
N ARG A 854 -2.42 -17.90 0.44
CA ARG A 854 -1.48 -17.47 1.50
C ARG A 854 -0.71 -18.64 2.12
N ILE A 855 0.53 -18.36 2.54
CA ILE A 855 1.42 -19.28 3.25
C ILE A 855 0.81 -19.60 4.62
N LYS A 856 0.32 -20.84 4.76
CA LYS A 856 -0.23 -21.41 5.99
C LYS A 856 0.17 -22.89 6.08
N PRO A 857 0.40 -23.48 7.27
CA PRO A 857 0.62 -22.79 8.55
C PRO A 857 1.81 -21.82 8.46
N GLU A 858 1.95 -20.86 9.38
CA GLU A 858 3.19 -20.06 9.42
C GLU A 858 4.38 -20.86 9.95
N VAL A 859 4.13 -21.73 10.94
CA VAL A 859 5.16 -22.55 11.60
C VAL A 859 4.63 -23.93 11.94
N VAL A 860 5.54 -24.89 12.12
CA VAL A 860 5.21 -26.20 12.70
C VAL A 860 5.86 -26.40 14.06
N ALA A 861 5.26 -27.26 14.87
CA ALA A 861 5.82 -27.72 16.12
C ALA A 861 5.66 -29.24 16.25
N PRO A 862 6.39 -29.89 17.18
CA PRO A 862 6.36 -31.33 17.35
C PRO A 862 4.94 -31.86 17.50
N GLY A 863 4.55 -32.67 16.53
CA GLY A 863 3.19 -33.03 16.18
C GLY A 863 2.83 -34.49 16.49
N VAL A 864 3.76 -35.29 17.02
CA VAL A 864 3.54 -36.74 17.18
C VAL A 864 4.04 -37.24 18.54
N ALA A 865 3.12 -37.56 19.47
CA ALA A 865 3.29 -38.12 20.83
C ALA A 865 3.65 -37.20 22.05
N ILE A 866 2.83 -36.19 22.51
CA ILE A 866 2.97 -35.74 23.93
C ILE A 866 2.50 -36.92 24.76
N LEU A 867 3.33 -37.25 25.73
CA LEU A 867 2.90 -37.57 27.06
C LEU A 867 2.56 -36.27 27.83
N SER A 868 1.28 -35.94 27.99
CA SER A 868 0.80 -34.78 28.79
C SER A 868 -0.35 -35.20 29.68
N ALA A 869 -0.80 -34.31 30.57
CA ALA A 869 -1.79 -34.60 31.59
C ALA A 869 -3.07 -35.22 31.01
N ALA A 870 -3.59 -36.24 31.69
CA ALA A 870 -4.84 -36.89 31.31
C ALA A 870 -5.98 -36.47 32.26
N SER A 871 -7.09 -35.98 31.71
CA SER A 871 -8.27 -35.62 32.52
C SER A 871 -8.73 -36.79 33.40
N ARG A 872 -8.83 -36.54 34.70
CA ARG A 872 -9.38 -37.47 35.69
C ARG A 872 -10.91 -37.36 35.79
N ALA A 873 -11.54 -36.62 34.87
CA ALA A 873 -12.95 -36.73 34.50
C ALA A 873 -13.17 -37.65 33.28
N LEU A 874 -12.15 -37.89 32.45
CA LEU A 874 -12.19 -38.90 31.39
C LEU A 874 -11.90 -40.31 31.97
N PRO A 875 -12.84 -41.28 31.89
CA PRO A 875 -12.68 -42.60 32.52
C PRO A 875 -11.45 -43.37 32.03
N ILE A 876 -10.78 -44.11 32.92
CA ILE A 876 -9.54 -44.89 32.61
C ILE A 876 -9.74 -45.88 31.44
N GLY A 877 -10.95 -46.42 31.29
CA GLY A 877 -11.29 -47.35 30.20
C GLY A 877 -11.54 -46.70 28.83
N ASP A 878 -11.78 -45.38 28.78
CA ASP A 878 -12.27 -44.66 27.61
C ASP A 878 -11.31 -44.78 26.40
N PRO A 879 -11.80 -45.04 25.17
CA PRO A 879 -10.97 -45.12 23.97
C PRO A 879 -10.05 -43.91 23.75
N GLU A 880 -10.47 -42.71 24.16
CA GLU A 880 -9.69 -41.49 23.93
C GLU A 880 -8.37 -41.41 24.69
N ARG A 881 -8.23 -42.18 25.78
CA ARG A 881 -6.96 -42.36 26.51
C ARG A 881 -5.93 -43.19 25.73
N LYS A 882 -6.36 -43.91 24.69
CA LYS A 882 -5.55 -44.89 23.95
C LYS A 882 -5.38 -44.54 22.47
N SER A 883 -6.14 -43.58 21.95
CA SER A 883 -6.25 -43.34 20.51
C SER A 883 -4.92 -42.92 19.86
N GLY A 884 -4.03 -42.20 20.55
CA GLY A 884 -2.66 -41.86 20.11
C GLY A 884 -1.52 -42.69 20.74
N GLY A 885 -1.82 -43.74 21.51
CA GLY A 885 -0.82 -44.56 22.21
C GLY A 885 -1.25 -44.97 23.62
N ILE A 886 -0.61 -46.00 24.18
CA ILE A 886 -0.89 -46.48 25.54
C ILE A 886 0.07 -45.79 26.52
N SER A 887 -0.48 -45.07 27.50
CA SER A 887 0.26 -44.63 28.70
C SER A 887 0.24 -45.74 29.76
N LYS A 888 1.33 -45.85 30.52
CA LYS A 888 1.43 -46.76 31.68
C LYS A 888 1.03 -46.09 33.01
N ASP A 889 0.77 -44.79 32.98
CA ASP A 889 0.37 -43.95 34.10
C ASP A 889 -1.00 -43.31 33.80
N ASN A 890 -1.89 -43.24 34.81
CA ASN A 890 -3.26 -42.76 34.61
C ASN A 890 -3.40 -41.23 34.60
N ASP A 891 -2.42 -40.50 35.15
CA ASP A 891 -2.41 -39.04 35.14
C ASP A 891 -1.78 -38.47 33.83
N TRP A 892 -1.40 -39.34 32.87
CA TRP A 892 -0.79 -38.94 31.59
C TRP A 892 -1.35 -39.74 30.40
N MET A 893 -1.37 -39.18 29.18
CA MET A 893 -1.78 -39.89 27.95
C MET A 893 -0.96 -39.51 26.70
N PHE A 894 -0.92 -40.40 25.69
CA PHE A 894 -0.09 -40.33 24.47
C PHE A 894 -0.85 -40.07 23.16
N LEU A 895 -0.37 -39.12 22.34
CA LEU A 895 -1.23 -38.24 21.52
C LEU A 895 -0.49 -37.60 20.28
N SER A 896 -1.02 -37.54 19.02
CA SER A 896 -0.37 -37.03 17.74
C SER A 896 -1.21 -36.23 16.67
N GLY A 897 -1.09 -34.89 16.52
CA GLY A 897 -2.05 -33.99 15.81
C GLY A 897 -1.63 -32.49 15.72
N THR A 898 -2.45 -31.56 15.21
CA THR A 898 -2.11 -30.11 15.27
C THR A 898 -2.54 -29.44 16.58
N SER A 899 -3.54 -29.98 17.28
CA SER A 899 -4.02 -29.50 18.58
C SER A 899 -3.01 -29.49 19.71
N MET A 900 -1.96 -30.32 19.69
CA MET A 900 -0.86 -30.18 20.67
C MET A 900 0.43 -29.57 20.11
N ALA A 901 0.56 -29.41 18.80
CA ALA A 901 1.58 -28.52 18.24
C ALA A 901 1.31 -27.05 18.65
N THR A 902 0.04 -26.64 18.59
CA THR A 902 -0.44 -25.29 18.92
C THR A 902 -0.10 -24.80 20.35
N PRO A 903 -0.45 -25.50 21.45
CA PRO A 903 -0.13 -25.08 22.82
C PRO A 903 1.37 -25.12 23.13
N LEU A 904 2.15 -25.97 22.44
CA LEU A 904 3.61 -25.95 22.56
C LEU A 904 4.17 -24.62 22.06
N VAL A 905 3.64 -24.09 20.95
CA VAL A 905 3.99 -22.75 20.43
C VAL A 905 3.39 -21.64 21.29
N ALA A 906 2.19 -21.81 21.85
CA ALA A 906 1.62 -20.83 22.80
C ALA A 906 2.51 -20.68 24.06
N GLY A 907 3.09 -21.79 24.53
CA GLY A 907 4.13 -21.76 25.56
C GLY A 907 5.43 -21.09 25.07
N CYS A 908 5.87 -21.30 23.82
CA CYS A 908 6.97 -20.52 23.24
C CYS A 908 6.67 -19.01 23.26
N VAL A 909 5.45 -18.59 22.90
CA VAL A 909 5.02 -17.18 22.99
C VAL A 909 5.13 -16.64 24.41
N ALA A 910 4.78 -17.44 25.43
CA ALA A 910 4.98 -17.05 26.82
C ALA A 910 6.47 -16.85 27.16
N LEU A 911 7.38 -17.71 26.67
CA LEU A 911 8.82 -17.51 26.83
C LEU A 911 9.31 -16.23 26.13
N LEU A 912 8.82 -15.93 24.93
CA LEU A 912 9.20 -14.72 24.18
C LEU A 912 8.69 -13.44 24.84
N ARG A 913 7.46 -13.43 25.37
CA ARG A 913 6.93 -12.28 26.12
C ARG A 913 7.66 -12.07 27.45
N GLU A 914 7.97 -13.13 28.18
CA GLU A 914 8.81 -13.04 29.39
C GLU A 914 10.20 -12.46 29.05
N ALA A 915 10.84 -12.93 27.98
CA ALA A 915 12.15 -12.44 27.55
C ALA A 915 12.12 -10.96 27.13
N LEU A 916 11.13 -10.53 26.33
CA LEU A 916 10.94 -9.14 25.91
C LEU A 916 10.68 -8.21 27.11
N GLU A 917 9.84 -8.64 28.05
CA GLU A 917 9.56 -7.90 29.29
C GLU A 917 10.81 -7.78 30.17
N LYS A 918 11.51 -8.89 30.44
CA LYS A 918 12.66 -8.92 31.36
C LYS A 918 13.95 -8.32 30.82
N THR A 919 14.16 -8.27 29.50
CA THR A 919 15.42 -7.78 28.90
C THR A 919 15.29 -6.49 28.10
N GLN A 920 14.13 -6.25 27.48
CA GLN A 920 13.89 -5.06 26.67
C GLN A 920 12.82 -4.14 27.28
N GLY A 921 12.30 -4.47 28.48
CA GLY A 921 11.26 -3.72 29.17
C GLY A 921 9.88 -3.75 28.50
N LYS A 922 9.73 -4.49 27.40
CA LYS A 922 8.59 -4.40 26.48
C LYS A 922 7.45 -5.31 26.94
N LYS A 923 6.62 -4.81 27.85
CA LYS A 923 5.45 -5.52 28.45
C LYS A 923 4.35 -5.83 27.42
N HIS A 924 4.14 -4.90 26.48
CA HIS A 924 3.12 -4.96 25.44
C HIS A 924 3.75 -5.07 24.04
N PRO A 925 4.49 -6.16 23.73
CA PRO A 925 4.98 -6.38 22.37
C PRO A 925 3.82 -6.74 21.45
N SER A 926 3.86 -6.29 20.19
CA SER A 926 2.80 -6.59 19.25
C SER A 926 2.77 -8.08 18.87
N ALA A 927 1.58 -8.55 18.49
CA ALA A 927 1.40 -9.87 17.89
C ALA A 927 2.20 -10.02 16.59
N ALA A 928 2.42 -8.92 15.86
CA ALA A 928 3.32 -8.88 14.72
C ALA A 928 4.78 -9.16 15.11
N LEU A 929 5.31 -8.53 16.17
CA LEU A 929 6.66 -8.82 16.68
C LEU A 929 6.81 -10.28 17.11
N ILE A 930 5.85 -10.80 17.88
CA ILE A 930 5.87 -12.20 18.32
C ILE A 930 5.81 -13.17 17.12
N LYS A 931 4.98 -12.87 16.11
CA LYS A 931 4.86 -13.66 14.88
C LYS A 931 6.16 -13.62 14.07
N ALA A 932 6.75 -12.44 13.88
CA ALA A 932 8.02 -12.27 13.17
C ALA A 932 9.21 -12.95 13.89
N LEU A 933 9.26 -12.90 15.24
CA LEU A 933 10.28 -13.59 16.04
C LEU A 933 10.22 -15.11 15.84
N LEU A 934 9.02 -15.70 15.95
CA LEU A 934 8.81 -17.14 15.73
C LEU A 934 9.12 -17.55 14.29
N VAL A 935 8.64 -16.78 13.31
CA VAL A 935 8.84 -17.05 11.88
C VAL A 935 10.32 -16.90 11.47
N ASN A 936 11.04 -15.90 11.96
CA ASN A 936 12.48 -15.77 11.70
C ASN A 936 13.25 -16.94 12.35
N GLY A 937 13.02 -17.19 13.64
CA GLY A 937 13.68 -18.24 14.41
C GLY A 937 13.41 -19.65 13.88
N ALA A 938 12.28 -19.86 13.20
CA ALA A 938 11.93 -21.13 12.58
C ALA A 938 12.90 -21.56 11.46
N ILE A 939 13.13 -22.87 11.38
CA ILE A 939 13.93 -23.55 10.36
C ILE A 939 13.03 -24.53 9.62
N ASN A 940 12.86 -24.34 8.31
CA ASN A 940 12.15 -25.29 7.46
C ASN A 940 13.10 -26.45 7.09
N PHE A 941 12.63 -27.69 7.22
CA PHE A 941 13.38 -28.92 6.96
C PHE A 941 12.80 -29.76 5.81
N SER A 942 11.78 -29.27 5.11
CA SER A 942 11.23 -29.93 3.92
C SER A 942 12.16 -29.77 2.72
N ASN A 943 12.04 -30.70 1.77
CA ASN A 943 12.78 -30.69 0.51
C ASN A 943 11.88 -30.35 -0.70
N ILE A 944 10.63 -29.94 -0.46
CA ILE A 944 9.60 -29.75 -1.50
C ILE A 944 9.80 -28.42 -2.23
N VAL A 945 10.21 -27.38 -1.51
CA VAL A 945 10.67 -26.10 -2.08
C VAL A 945 12.15 -25.95 -1.75
N GLY A 946 12.96 -25.65 -2.76
CA GLY A 946 14.42 -25.57 -2.60
C GLY A 946 14.86 -24.45 -1.64
N PRO A 947 16.15 -24.45 -1.23
CA PRO A 947 16.70 -23.53 -0.21
C PRO A 947 16.89 -22.07 -0.72
N GLY A 948 15.97 -21.58 -1.55
CA GLY A 948 15.85 -20.17 -1.95
C GLY A 948 14.73 -19.44 -1.22
N PHE A 949 13.52 -20.02 -1.17
CA PHE A 949 12.31 -19.35 -0.66
C PHE A 949 12.24 -19.30 0.88
N GLY A 950 12.72 -20.33 1.57
CA GLY A 950 12.69 -20.38 3.04
C GLY A 950 11.32 -20.67 3.66
N TYR A 951 10.33 -20.99 2.83
CA TYR A 951 9.03 -21.52 3.20
C TYR A 951 8.57 -22.60 2.21
N ASP A 952 7.56 -23.36 2.62
CA ASP A 952 6.68 -24.14 1.74
C ASP A 952 5.30 -24.27 2.40
N TYR A 953 4.40 -25.02 1.77
CA TYR A 953 3.04 -25.21 2.24
C TYR A 953 2.82 -26.41 3.18
N GLU A 954 3.83 -27.24 3.43
CA GLU A 954 3.79 -28.28 4.45
C GLU A 954 4.24 -27.78 5.83
N GLN A 955 5.32 -26.99 5.88
CA GLN A 955 5.95 -26.52 7.12
C GLN A 955 5.83 -25.02 7.35
N GLY A 956 5.25 -24.27 6.41
CA GLY A 956 5.31 -22.82 6.44
C GLY A 956 6.74 -22.33 6.35
N PHE A 957 7.07 -21.34 7.17
CA PHE A 957 8.43 -20.84 7.36
C PHE A 957 9.31 -21.75 8.25
N GLY A 958 8.76 -22.88 8.73
CA GLY A 958 9.51 -23.99 9.32
C GLY A 958 9.10 -24.40 10.74
N ARG A 959 9.87 -25.32 11.32
CA ARG A 959 9.71 -25.73 12.73
C ARG A 959 10.22 -24.63 13.66
N VAL A 960 9.44 -24.27 14.68
CA VAL A 960 9.84 -23.32 15.74
C VAL A 960 11.11 -23.79 16.45
N ILE A 961 12.11 -22.90 16.53
CA ILE A 961 13.31 -23.03 17.36
C ILE A 961 13.33 -21.83 18.31
N VAL A 962 12.87 -22.03 19.55
CA VAL A 962 12.62 -20.90 20.48
C VAL A 962 13.92 -20.23 20.94
N ASP A 963 15.00 -20.98 21.12
CA ASP A 963 16.31 -20.44 21.52
C ASP A 963 16.87 -19.44 20.48
N SER A 964 16.62 -19.66 19.18
CA SER A 964 16.95 -18.69 18.12
C SER A 964 16.11 -17.41 18.22
N SER A 965 14.84 -17.55 18.56
CA SER A 965 13.92 -16.42 18.78
C SER A 965 14.34 -15.58 20.00
N ILE A 966 14.77 -16.25 21.07
CA ILE A 966 15.26 -15.63 22.31
C ILE A 966 16.63 -14.96 22.10
N ALA A 967 17.52 -15.53 21.27
CA ALA A 967 18.79 -14.89 20.92
C ALA A 967 18.58 -13.54 20.20
N MET A 968 17.61 -13.43 19.29
CA MET A 968 17.27 -12.16 18.63
C MET A 968 16.74 -11.11 19.63
N ILE A 969 15.94 -11.53 20.63
CA ILE A 969 15.49 -10.65 21.73
C ILE A 969 16.69 -10.15 22.54
N HIS A 970 17.60 -11.03 22.95
CA HIS A 970 18.80 -10.64 23.71
C HIS A 970 19.73 -9.70 22.94
N ASN A 971 19.85 -9.88 21.62
CA ASN A 971 20.67 -9.04 20.75
C ASN A 971 20.01 -7.70 20.37
N GLY A 972 18.74 -7.47 20.73
CA GLY A 972 17.98 -6.31 20.25
C GLY A 972 17.78 -6.30 18.73
N SER A 973 17.77 -7.48 18.09
CA SER A 973 17.73 -7.62 16.62
C SER A 973 16.32 -7.57 16.04
N PHE A 974 15.54 -6.59 16.48
CA PHE A 974 14.15 -6.37 16.06
C PHE A 974 13.74 -4.90 16.16
N ILE A 975 12.60 -4.60 15.54
CA ILE A 975 11.81 -3.38 15.70
C ILE A 975 10.32 -3.72 15.72
N ASP A 976 9.55 -3.01 16.54
CA ASP A 976 8.10 -3.13 16.68
C ASP A 976 7.45 -1.74 16.72
N GLY A 977 6.65 -1.46 15.69
CA GLY A 977 5.87 -0.24 15.50
C GLY A 977 4.37 -0.46 15.67
N GLY A 978 3.95 -1.39 16.54
CA GLY A 978 2.54 -1.62 16.89
C GLY A 978 2.01 -0.74 18.04
N GLY A 979 0.71 -0.38 18.00
CA GLY A 979 -0.06 0.07 19.17
C GLY A 979 -0.75 1.44 19.16
N LEU A 980 -0.76 2.19 18.03
CA LEU A 980 -1.18 3.63 18.01
C LEU A 980 -2.39 3.95 17.12
N ARG A 981 -3.14 2.95 16.65
CA ARG A 981 -4.37 3.16 15.88
C ARG A 981 -5.57 3.59 16.76
N GLY A 982 -5.39 4.72 17.45
CA GLY A 982 -6.39 5.35 18.32
C GLY A 982 -5.76 6.05 19.52
N GLU A 983 -5.55 7.37 19.42
CA GLU A 983 -5.29 8.21 20.59
C GLU A 983 -6.54 8.26 21.48
N SER A 984 -6.42 7.95 22.78
CA SER A 984 -7.37 8.34 23.85
C SER A 984 -7.17 7.63 25.20
N ASN A 985 -6.45 6.51 25.27
CA ASN A 985 -6.30 5.73 26.52
C ASN A 985 -4.96 6.00 27.25
N PRO A 986 -4.92 6.89 28.27
CA PRO A 986 -3.69 7.19 29.02
C PRO A 986 -3.24 6.07 29.97
N ASN A 987 -3.99 4.96 30.10
CA ASN A 987 -3.63 3.81 30.92
C ASN A 987 -3.00 2.66 30.12
N ARG A 988 -2.82 2.78 28.79
CA ARG A 988 -1.89 1.90 28.07
C ARG A 988 -0.47 2.39 28.39
N ASP A 989 0.28 1.55 29.10
CA ASP A 989 1.69 1.78 29.47
C ASP A 989 2.57 1.62 28.21
N ALA A 990 2.46 2.61 27.31
CA ALA A 990 3.00 2.59 25.96
C ALA A 990 4.51 2.80 25.97
N THR A 991 5.24 1.75 26.38
CA THR A 991 6.69 1.63 26.14
C THR A 991 6.95 1.94 24.67
N SER A 992 7.78 2.95 24.42
CA SER A 992 7.88 3.65 23.14
C SER A 992 7.96 2.73 21.92
N PHE A 993 7.34 3.19 20.84
CA PHE A 993 7.51 2.64 19.50
C PHE A 993 8.99 2.56 19.18
N ASP A 994 9.46 1.41 18.69
CA ASP A 994 10.85 1.29 18.24
C ASP A 994 11.02 2.06 16.92
N VAL A 995 9.94 2.15 16.13
CA VAL A 995 9.84 2.85 14.84
C VAL A 995 8.45 3.48 14.66
N PRO A 996 8.30 4.66 14.04
CA PRO A 996 6.99 5.22 13.69
C PRO A 996 6.22 4.32 12.69
N GLY A 997 4.89 4.29 12.80
CA GLY A 997 4.03 3.63 11.81
C GLY A 997 3.96 4.40 10.48
N LEU A 998 3.83 3.69 9.36
CA LEU A 998 3.99 4.24 8.01
C LEU A 998 2.67 4.66 7.38
N VAL A 999 2.56 5.91 6.92
CA VAL A 999 1.37 6.43 6.24
C VAL A 999 1.58 6.36 4.72
N GLN A 1000 0.60 5.88 3.96
CA GLN A 1000 0.73 5.78 2.49
C GLN A 1000 0.67 7.17 1.82
N LEU A 1001 0.12 8.16 2.51
CA LEU A 1001 0.08 9.55 2.08
C LEU A 1001 1.23 10.35 2.69
N GLY A 1002 2.03 10.94 1.80
CA GLY A 1002 3.30 11.59 2.08
C GLY A 1002 4.26 11.37 0.89
N PRO A 1003 5.43 12.02 0.87
CA PRO A 1003 6.47 11.69 -0.10
C PRO A 1003 7.04 10.28 0.20
N PRO A 1004 7.71 9.61 -0.76
CA PRO A 1004 8.10 8.19 -0.63
C PRO A 1004 8.94 7.87 0.61
N GLU A 1005 9.74 8.82 1.12
CA GLU A 1005 10.54 8.71 2.34
C GLU A 1005 9.72 8.64 3.64
N LEU A 1006 8.41 8.99 3.62
CA LEU A 1006 7.49 8.77 4.76
C LEU A 1006 6.64 7.49 4.59
N GLN A 1007 6.58 6.94 3.38
CA GLN A 1007 5.89 5.69 3.06
C GLN A 1007 6.75 4.45 3.36
N ARG A 1008 8.01 4.64 3.77
CA ARG A 1008 8.97 3.57 4.06
C ARG A 1008 9.78 3.87 5.33
N TRP A 1009 10.13 2.81 6.04
CA TRP A 1009 11.11 2.82 7.11
C TRP A 1009 12.41 2.15 6.62
N GLU A 1010 13.55 2.68 7.02
CA GLU A 1010 14.87 2.08 6.76
C GLU A 1010 15.65 1.98 8.07
N SER A 1011 16.30 0.83 8.30
CA SER A 1011 17.25 0.68 9.40
C SER A 1011 18.54 1.47 9.13
N ALA A 1012 19.28 1.76 10.20
CA ALA A 1012 20.71 2.03 10.08
C ALA A 1012 21.43 0.84 9.42
N GLU A 1013 22.64 1.07 8.90
CA GLU A 1013 23.54 0.01 8.41
C GLU A 1013 23.95 -0.92 9.58
N ILE A 1014 23.63 -2.22 9.45
CA ILE A 1014 23.85 -3.24 10.47
C ILE A 1014 25.08 -4.06 10.10
N GLU A 1015 26.09 -4.14 10.99
CA GLU A 1015 27.35 -4.83 10.68
C GLU A 1015 27.25 -6.35 10.56
N ILE A 1016 27.81 -6.89 9.49
CA ILE A 1016 28.02 -8.32 9.26
C ILE A 1016 29.41 -8.69 9.80
N LEU A 1017 29.47 -8.99 11.11
CA LEU A 1017 30.71 -9.33 11.82
C LEU A 1017 31.55 -10.38 11.07
N ARG A 1018 32.79 -10.02 10.73
CA ARG A 1018 33.69 -10.84 9.91
C ARG A 1018 34.40 -11.92 10.73
N GLY A 1019 34.18 -13.18 10.41
CA GLY A 1019 34.97 -14.29 10.97
C GLY A 1019 34.62 -15.67 10.40
N GLY A 1020 35.66 -16.45 10.11
CA GLY A 1020 35.66 -17.92 10.12
C GLY A 1020 34.90 -18.70 9.04
N GLY A 1021 33.73 -18.25 8.57
CA GLY A 1021 32.87 -19.08 7.73
C GLY A 1021 31.77 -18.34 6.96
N ARG A 1022 31.03 -19.10 6.14
CA ARG A 1022 29.85 -18.61 5.42
C ARG A 1022 28.73 -18.30 6.41
N ARG A 1023 28.02 -17.19 6.19
CA ARG A 1023 26.87 -16.76 7.00
C ARG A 1023 25.60 -16.67 6.18
N ARG A 1024 24.47 -16.87 6.85
CA ARG A 1024 23.11 -16.67 6.35
C ARG A 1024 22.45 -15.56 7.15
N LEU A 1025 22.07 -14.48 6.47
CA LEU A 1025 21.13 -13.50 7.02
C LEU A 1025 19.71 -14.06 6.87
N VAL A 1026 18.93 -13.95 7.94
CA VAL A 1026 17.49 -14.20 7.96
C VAL A 1026 16.82 -12.92 8.40
N VAL A 1027 15.96 -12.34 7.57
CA VAL A 1027 15.10 -11.21 7.95
C VAL A 1027 13.65 -11.65 7.82
N THR A 1028 12.78 -11.15 8.70
CA THR A 1028 11.35 -11.39 8.65
C THR A 1028 10.59 -10.14 9.04
N MET A 1029 9.56 -9.81 8.27
CA MET A 1029 8.55 -8.82 8.59
C MET A 1029 7.21 -9.54 8.86
N ALA A 1030 6.42 -9.00 9.78
CA ALA A 1030 5.00 -9.31 9.88
C ALA A 1030 4.21 -8.04 10.23
N TYR A 1031 2.94 -8.00 9.85
CA TYR A 1031 2.04 -6.88 10.18
C TYR A 1031 0.59 -7.34 10.39
N PRO A 1032 -0.19 -6.65 11.24
CA PRO A 1032 -1.63 -6.86 11.30
C PRO A 1032 -2.28 -6.29 10.02
N ASP A 1033 -3.19 -7.04 9.42
CA ASP A 1033 -3.97 -6.62 8.26
C ASP A 1033 -5.47 -6.54 8.60
N LEU A 1034 -6.23 -5.71 7.85
CA LEU A 1034 -7.68 -5.59 8.02
C LEU A 1034 -8.36 -6.93 7.68
N HIS A 1035 -9.49 -7.24 8.30
CA HIS A 1035 -10.26 -8.43 7.98
C HIS A 1035 -10.65 -8.49 6.48
N GLY A 1036 -10.76 -9.70 5.94
CA GLY A 1036 -11.07 -9.96 4.54
C GLY A 1036 -10.21 -11.08 3.98
N ALA A 1037 -10.71 -11.80 2.98
CA ALA A 1037 -10.07 -13.02 2.49
C ALA A 1037 -8.69 -12.77 1.84
N LEU A 1038 -8.61 -11.69 1.05
CA LEU A 1038 -7.38 -11.14 0.47
C LEU A 1038 -6.65 -10.22 1.42
N LEU A 1039 -5.38 -9.97 1.12
CA LEU A 1039 -4.57 -8.91 1.72
C LEU A 1039 -5.23 -7.54 1.44
N GLN A 1040 -5.47 -6.74 2.48
CA GLN A 1040 -6.15 -5.44 2.38
C GLN A 1040 -5.16 -4.28 2.40
N ASN A 1041 -4.08 -4.42 3.17
CA ASN A 1041 -2.91 -3.55 3.16
C ASN A 1041 -1.70 -4.39 2.70
N SER A 1042 -1.03 -3.99 1.64
CA SER A 1042 0.26 -4.54 1.20
C SER A 1042 1.41 -3.65 1.66
N MET A 1043 2.29 -4.22 2.46
CA MET A 1043 3.62 -3.69 2.76
C MET A 1043 4.64 -4.75 2.37
N ASN A 1044 5.80 -4.28 1.89
CA ASN A 1044 6.87 -5.10 1.32
C ASN A 1044 8.11 -5.08 2.23
N LEU A 1045 8.76 -6.23 2.42
CA LEU A 1045 10.09 -6.33 3.03
C LEU A 1045 11.17 -6.23 1.95
N ILE A 1046 12.06 -5.25 2.10
CA ILE A 1046 13.29 -5.12 1.30
C ILE A 1046 14.48 -5.30 2.24
N VAL A 1047 15.47 -6.09 1.81
CA VAL A 1047 16.78 -6.20 2.48
C VAL A 1047 17.84 -5.74 1.49
N ARG A 1048 18.61 -4.70 1.85
CA ARG A 1048 19.69 -4.15 1.02
C ARG A 1048 21.04 -4.55 1.60
N SER A 1049 21.98 -4.97 0.76
CA SER A 1049 23.35 -5.23 1.18
C SER A 1049 24.31 -5.10 -0.01
N GLY A 1050 25.45 -4.41 0.18
CA GLY A 1050 26.53 -4.36 -0.82
C GLY A 1050 26.14 -3.81 -2.20
N GLY A 1051 25.06 -3.02 -2.30
CA GLY A 1051 24.53 -2.51 -3.57
C GLY A 1051 23.55 -3.46 -4.30
N VAL A 1052 23.09 -4.52 -3.64
CA VAL A 1052 22.08 -5.47 -4.14
C VAL A 1052 20.91 -5.51 -3.15
N GLU A 1053 19.71 -5.84 -3.62
CA GLU A 1053 18.51 -5.98 -2.77
C GLU A 1053 17.92 -7.41 -2.87
N ARG A 1054 17.09 -7.76 -1.89
CA ARG A 1054 16.22 -8.95 -1.88
C ARG A 1054 14.87 -8.61 -1.27
N HIS A 1055 13.81 -9.11 -1.88
CA HIS A 1055 12.45 -8.89 -1.42
C HIS A 1055 11.90 -10.11 -0.69
N GLY A 1056 11.00 -9.91 0.26
CA GLY A 1056 10.43 -11.01 1.05
C GLY A 1056 9.70 -12.03 0.20
N ASN A 1057 9.83 -13.30 0.56
CA ASN A 1057 9.21 -14.46 -0.08
C ASN A 1057 9.56 -14.69 -1.58
N MET A 1058 10.30 -13.80 -2.26
CA MET A 1058 10.65 -13.93 -3.69
C MET A 1058 11.90 -14.78 -3.97
N GLY A 1059 12.46 -15.42 -2.93
CA GLY A 1059 13.48 -16.47 -3.06
C GLY A 1059 14.90 -15.98 -3.38
N LYS A 1060 15.57 -16.66 -4.32
CA LYS A 1060 16.96 -16.35 -4.74
C LYS A 1060 17.06 -15.58 -6.05
N ASP A 1061 16.06 -15.70 -6.90
CA ASP A 1061 16.11 -15.33 -8.32
C ASP A 1061 14.95 -14.39 -8.73
N GLY A 1062 14.13 -13.93 -7.77
CA GLY A 1062 12.87 -13.21 -8.02
C GLY A 1062 12.95 -11.79 -8.57
N GLY A 1063 14.15 -11.22 -8.73
CA GLY A 1063 14.37 -9.87 -9.27
C GLY A 1063 13.58 -8.78 -8.53
N ASP A 1064 13.11 -7.77 -9.27
CA ASP A 1064 12.46 -6.57 -8.75
C ASP A 1064 10.96 -6.77 -8.38
N THR A 1065 10.55 -8.00 -8.06
CA THR A 1065 9.15 -8.36 -7.76
C THR A 1065 8.87 -8.42 -6.26
N PHE A 1066 7.60 -8.40 -5.85
CA PHE A 1066 7.18 -8.31 -4.45
C PHE A 1066 5.99 -9.23 -4.13
N ASP A 1067 5.98 -9.80 -2.92
CA ASP A 1067 4.80 -10.47 -2.37
C ASP A 1067 3.68 -9.45 -2.13
N ASN A 1068 2.49 -9.72 -2.66
CA ASN A 1068 1.28 -8.91 -2.45
C ASN A 1068 0.10 -9.79 -1.97
N THR A 1069 0.42 -10.95 -1.41
CA THR A 1069 -0.51 -11.98 -0.94
C THR A 1069 -0.38 -12.19 0.57
N ASN A 1070 0.82 -12.15 1.13
CA ASN A 1070 1.09 -12.51 2.53
C ASN A 1070 1.40 -11.31 3.43
N ASN A 1071 0.80 -11.25 4.62
CA ASN A 1071 1.15 -10.28 5.68
C ASN A 1071 2.35 -10.72 6.54
N VAL A 1072 3.16 -11.65 6.01
CA VAL A 1072 4.39 -12.17 6.61
C VAL A 1072 5.37 -12.44 5.48
N GLU A 1073 6.53 -11.80 5.55
CA GLU A 1073 7.58 -11.88 4.53
C GLU A 1073 8.90 -12.28 5.15
N LYS A 1074 9.61 -13.24 4.54
CA LYS A 1074 10.91 -13.75 4.99
C LYS A 1074 11.94 -13.64 3.86
N VAL A 1075 13.10 -13.08 4.16
CA VAL A 1075 14.28 -13.09 3.29
C VAL A 1075 15.31 -14.05 3.86
N LEU A 1076 15.74 -15.02 3.06
CA LEU A 1076 16.95 -15.81 3.30
C LEU A 1076 18.07 -15.34 2.36
N TRP A 1077 19.23 -15.00 2.92
CA TRP A 1077 20.39 -14.58 2.14
C TRP A 1077 21.66 -15.32 2.58
N ASP A 1078 22.03 -16.34 1.81
CA ASP A 1078 23.31 -17.04 1.94
C ASP A 1078 24.45 -16.20 1.32
N ASN A 1079 25.56 -16.02 2.04
CA ASN A 1079 26.74 -15.29 1.55
C ASN A 1079 26.42 -13.85 1.14
N VAL A 1080 25.77 -13.11 2.04
CA VAL A 1080 25.38 -11.71 1.87
C VAL A 1080 26.54 -10.85 1.34
N PRO A 1081 26.36 -10.03 0.28
CA PRO A 1081 27.41 -9.20 -0.28
C PRO A 1081 27.65 -7.94 0.57
N GLY A 1082 28.90 -7.64 0.88
CA GLY A 1082 29.30 -6.43 1.60
C GLY A 1082 29.59 -6.62 3.11
N PRO A 1083 29.92 -5.53 3.83
CA PRO A 1083 30.23 -5.56 5.26
C PRO A 1083 29.01 -5.27 6.16
N THR A 1084 27.93 -4.72 5.61
CA THR A 1084 26.75 -4.23 6.32
C THR A 1084 25.49 -4.49 5.49
N PHE A 1085 24.32 -4.51 6.14
CA PHE A 1085 23.01 -4.60 5.48
C PHE A 1085 22.01 -3.61 6.11
N GLN A 1086 20.96 -3.27 5.37
CA GLN A 1086 19.78 -2.56 5.86
C GLN A 1086 18.54 -3.45 5.77
N VAL A 1087 17.63 -3.28 6.74
CA VAL A 1087 16.24 -3.74 6.68
C VAL A 1087 15.37 -2.55 6.32
N ILE A 1088 14.49 -2.75 5.34
CA ILE A 1088 13.64 -1.70 4.77
C ILE A 1088 12.22 -2.26 4.72
N VAL A 1089 11.25 -1.47 5.15
CA VAL A 1089 9.82 -1.79 5.03
C VAL A 1089 9.13 -0.66 4.30
N GLN A 1090 8.36 -0.97 3.27
CA GLN A 1090 7.69 0.02 2.43
C GLN A 1090 6.20 -0.30 2.26
N VAL A 1091 5.35 0.71 2.42
CA VAL A 1091 3.92 0.59 2.07
C VAL A 1091 3.77 0.60 0.56
N ALA A 1092 3.25 -0.49 0.00
CA ALA A 1092 2.83 -0.54 -1.40
C ALA A 1092 1.38 -0.06 -1.55
N ASN A 1093 0.49 -0.53 -0.66
CA ASN A 1093 -0.93 -0.21 -0.68
C ASN A 1093 -1.54 -0.28 0.72
N ASN A 1094 -2.13 0.79 1.27
CA ASN A 1094 -2.97 0.69 2.48
C ASN A 1094 -4.45 0.72 2.11
N PHE A 1095 -5.28 0.03 2.89
CA PHE A 1095 -6.73 0.06 2.72
C PHE A 1095 -7.30 1.45 3.04
N ASN A 1096 -6.93 1.98 4.21
CA ASN A 1096 -7.07 3.40 4.54
C ASN A 1096 -5.69 4.07 4.36
N PRO A 1097 -5.48 4.91 3.33
CA PRO A 1097 -4.17 5.50 3.02
C PRO A 1097 -3.73 6.57 4.03
N MET A 1098 -4.65 7.13 4.82
CA MET A 1098 -4.36 8.07 5.93
C MET A 1098 -4.02 7.37 7.24
N ALA A 1099 -4.30 6.07 7.39
CA ALA A 1099 -3.99 5.33 8.60
C ALA A 1099 -2.53 4.86 8.58
N ALA A 1100 -1.78 5.14 9.65
CA ALA A 1100 -0.45 4.59 9.85
C ALA A 1100 -0.51 3.05 9.89
N ALA A 1101 0.25 2.37 9.04
CA ALA A 1101 0.44 0.94 9.08
C ALA A 1101 1.49 0.59 10.13
N SER A 1102 1.08 -0.25 11.08
CA SER A 1102 1.95 -0.83 12.10
C SER A 1102 2.55 -2.12 11.58
N PHE A 1103 3.79 -2.39 11.94
CA PHE A 1103 4.56 -3.55 11.48
C PHE A 1103 5.64 -3.90 12.51
N ALA A 1104 6.20 -5.10 12.40
CA ALA A 1104 7.41 -5.47 13.11
C ALA A 1104 8.37 -6.19 12.16
N ALA A 1105 9.68 -5.96 12.35
CA ALA A 1105 10.73 -6.64 11.60
C ALA A 1105 11.82 -7.18 12.53
N VAL A 1106 12.41 -8.32 12.16
CA VAL A 1106 13.32 -9.11 12.99
C VAL A 1106 14.43 -9.68 12.12
N TRP A 1107 15.69 -9.66 12.58
CA TRP A 1107 16.85 -10.17 11.81
C TRP A 1107 17.81 -11.06 12.63
N ASP A 1108 18.51 -11.95 11.93
CA ASP A 1108 19.47 -12.93 12.50
C ASP A 1108 20.63 -13.22 11.54
N LEU A 1109 21.82 -13.49 12.06
CA LEU A 1109 23.05 -13.78 11.32
C LEU A 1109 23.60 -15.17 11.70
N ARG A 1110 23.09 -16.21 11.03
CA ARG A 1110 23.41 -17.62 11.30
C ARG A 1110 24.73 -18.05 10.66
N GLU A 1111 25.51 -18.87 11.36
CA GLU A 1111 26.67 -19.56 10.76
C GLU A 1111 26.21 -20.80 9.98
N MET A 1112 26.64 -20.92 8.73
CA MET A 1112 26.24 -22.02 7.82
C MET A 1112 26.79 -23.40 8.22
N ALA A 1113 27.59 -23.48 9.28
CA ALA A 1113 28.13 -24.74 9.83
C ALA A 1113 27.26 -25.37 10.93
N ARG A 1114 26.07 -24.79 11.21
CA ARG A 1114 25.11 -25.24 12.24
C ARG A 1114 23.66 -25.26 11.75
N LEU A 1115 23.44 -25.68 10.49
CA LEU A 1115 22.12 -25.76 9.83
C LEU A 1115 21.93 -27.15 9.21
#